data_AF-A0A0F3MJB9-F1
#
_entry.id   AF-A0A0F3MJB9-F1
#
_cell.length_a   1.000
_cell.length_b   1.000
_cell.length_c   1.000
_cell.angle_alpha   90.00
_cell.angle_beta   90.00
_cell.angle_gamma   90.00
#
_symmetry.space_group_name_H-M   'P 1'
#
loop_
_entity.id
_entity.type
_entity.pdbx_description
1 polymer ?
#
loop_
_entity_poly.entity_id
_entity_poly.type
_entity_poly.pdbx_seq_one_letter_code
_entity_poly.pdbx_strand_id
1 'polypeptide(L)'
;MFLNINAATFIVTLFLALNIIISIYYRGSTKSIQEYALGRRKFATVAITTGIIATYFSGSTLYYASLYTFQPGILKLSMLITAVSFIIQSWILAPSIQKFLGKLSVADVMGSIYGNHIKIITAIGSIIFSLAISAMEMRLLYNLIQYIDYNILFIIAITIIMYLACVGVKAIMFTNMFHCFTIILLYAALFILLNDVTDLSTIVTIFTTNQIFNIKSSVNYTNQPIIEYWWLLALNALPVIRPLMFYKYLIVTNSWQVVNSFNALAIVVFAATLLLIIFSITLLPIDIKHTDHSNILIEIIKCCSDIELTNLMITVIAVITISTAISHTSIAAVTCLNDLCKPLGIFKHYSSKHELRIVRILIILCTIASSLISFICKELWNIGILGEHFYSPIIGAPLLVTILGFRSTSRVILTGMISGSISLLVLDWYNESVTELYHIVLAIIINFTAMMITHYGLKEPGRWENYKIVSTPYILCSKNNIINYIQALPSIWNRILTYTSNMLKHQHYCFYTSAFAILSLSIMSILSISSNSSENSQMINILLLFSFGFTTIFTIYQFLSSTPDSNKYLGLIWLIFIFFALILTNTALLIISKFHKILLLCFLVNLIVVGILVRWKVAVIMIIIGIVLAMEILNIFEPQISLIPPVDSGVIPAVLMVSSVLFMFIKMKQDEYIFEQKMRNKAENKIKNMNIRLSKKNEMLNHISHEVRAPLQGIKAGIDSIMTKYCNEYYDNEQWLGVIKRVERLCNYINNLLNLSKIQANKMIFNIQECNLKILLEEIVFDFNILQISKQHSININYPQQVSEMVYCDSCRITEVMFNLISNAIKYSKPGLILIKVYQDNQNIYVSVEDNGDGIPKDKLNTIFQPFEQCGSDRFRVDSTGIGLNLCKELITKHNGRIWAENQDHGGSKFCFSLPLCKYPKKYSSIKENKISAPIINKEISILIVDDDLITLNSIRLFTHITNYQITTANNGNEAINLVKNNPTLYQVILLDISLPDKNADIVLKEIQPILKQHNISVIIQSGYLNDDQSKQYLLSLGATAFITKPYSQTTLFSTIADVIR
;
A
#
# COMPACT_ATOMS: atom_id res chain seq x y z
N MET A 1 -3.63 -15.04 59.68
CA MET A 1 -4.97 -15.05 59.04
C MET A 1 -4.93 -14.65 57.56
N PHE A 2 -4.22 -13.58 57.15
CA PHE A 2 -4.14 -13.14 55.73
C PHE A 2 -3.25 -13.98 54.78
N LEU A 3 -2.69 -15.12 55.22
CA LEU A 3 -1.63 -15.86 54.50
C LEU A 3 -1.99 -17.31 54.11
N ASN A 4 -3.27 -17.71 54.19
CA ASN A 4 -3.77 -18.93 53.53
C ASN A 4 -4.21 -18.67 52.08
N ILE A 5 -3.47 -17.80 51.37
CA ILE A 5 -3.68 -17.57 49.94
C ILE A 5 -2.81 -18.60 49.21
N ASN A 6 -3.45 -19.65 48.68
CA ASN A 6 -2.77 -20.68 47.91
C ASN A 6 -1.97 -20.05 46.75
N ALA A 7 -0.77 -20.56 46.44
CA ALA A 7 0.16 -19.96 45.48
C ALA A 7 -0.49 -19.70 44.11
N ALA A 8 -1.36 -20.61 43.65
CA ALA A 8 -2.14 -20.44 42.43
C ALA A 8 -3.06 -19.20 42.47
N THR A 9 -3.73 -18.94 43.59
CA THR A 9 -4.67 -17.82 43.72
C THR A 9 -3.93 -16.48 43.86
N PHE A 10 -2.73 -16.47 44.47
CA PHE A 10 -1.85 -15.29 44.45
C PHE A 10 -1.39 -14.94 43.03
N ILE A 11 -0.95 -15.92 42.24
CA ILE A 11 -0.49 -15.70 40.85
C ILE A 11 -1.62 -15.13 39.98
N VAL A 12 -2.82 -15.70 40.08
CA VAL A 12 -4.01 -15.21 39.36
C VAL A 12 -4.36 -13.78 39.77
N THR A 13 -4.42 -13.49 41.06
CA THR A 13 -4.87 -12.17 41.53
C THR A 13 -3.87 -11.07 41.17
N LEU A 14 -2.57 -11.36 41.21
CA LEU A 14 -1.52 -10.49 40.67
C LEU A 14 -1.70 -10.24 39.17
N PHE A 15 -1.99 -11.27 38.39
CA PHE A 15 -2.21 -11.17 36.94
C PHE A 15 -3.45 -10.31 36.59
N LEU A 16 -4.57 -10.54 37.28
CA LEU A 16 -5.79 -9.76 37.12
C LEU A 16 -5.57 -8.28 37.51
N ALA A 17 -4.86 -8.02 38.61
CA ALA A 17 -4.49 -6.66 39.03
C ALA A 17 -3.63 -5.93 37.99
N LEU A 18 -2.63 -6.60 37.41
CA LEU A 18 -1.80 -6.04 36.32
C LEU A 18 -2.66 -5.67 35.10
N ASN A 19 -3.59 -6.54 34.70
CA ASN A 19 -4.53 -6.26 33.59
C ASN A 19 -5.42 -5.04 33.87
N ILE A 20 -5.88 -4.83 35.11
CA ILE A 20 -6.63 -3.63 35.52
C ILE A 20 -5.75 -2.38 35.40
N ILE A 21 -4.53 -2.40 35.94
CA ILE A 21 -3.60 -1.26 35.92
C ILE A 21 -3.29 -0.82 34.48
N ILE A 22 -2.99 -1.77 33.60
CA ILE A 22 -2.71 -1.52 32.18
C ILE A 22 -3.94 -0.93 31.47
N SER A 23 -5.13 -1.46 31.76
CA SER A 23 -6.39 -0.98 31.16
C SER A 23 -6.69 0.46 31.56
N ILE A 24 -6.52 0.80 32.85
CA ILE A 24 -6.68 2.17 33.37
C ILE A 24 -5.67 3.12 32.70
N TYR A 25 -4.39 2.71 32.60
CA TYR A 25 -3.32 3.53 32.02
C TYR A 25 -3.64 3.96 30.57
N TYR A 26 -4.11 3.04 29.72
CA TYR A 26 -4.40 3.35 28.32
C TYR A 26 -5.71 4.13 28.08
N ARG A 27 -6.62 4.15 29.07
CA ARG A 27 -7.94 4.82 29.00
C ARG A 27 -7.87 6.30 28.64
N GLY A 28 -6.86 7.02 29.13
CA GLY A 28 -6.68 8.46 28.90
C GLY A 28 -6.20 8.83 27.49
N SER A 29 -5.79 7.85 26.69
CA SER A 29 -5.03 8.12 25.45
C SER A 29 -5.86 8.21 24.15
N THR A 30 -7.18 7.97 24.19
CA THR A 30 -8.03 7.87 22.98
C THR A 30 -8.90 9.12 22.77
N LYS A 31 -8.70 9.85 21.67
CA LYS A 31 -9.47 11.07 21.34
C LYS A 31 -10.52 10.90 20.23
N SER A 32 -10.50 9.78 19.49
CA SER A 32 -11.46 9.48 18.41
C SER A 32 -11.74 7.97 18.31
N ILE A 33 -12.83 7.60 17.63
CA ILE A 33 -13.16 6.20 17.34
C ILE A 33 -12.05 5.50 16.53
N GLN A 34 -11.38 6.23 15.63
CA GLN A 34 -10.26 5.70 14.85
C GLN A 34 -9.02 5.46 15.72
N GLU A 35 -8.76 6.30 16.72
CA GLU A 35 -7.70 6.04 17.70
C GLU A 35 -8.06 4.91 18.67
N TYR A 36 -9.33 4.81 19.04
CA TYR A 36 -9.88 3.74 19.86
C TYR A 36 -9.72 2.36 19.19
N ALA A 37 -10.06 2.28 17.91
CA ALA A 37 -10.05 1.05 17.13
C ALA A 37 -8.68 0.71 16.52
N LEU A 38 -7.87 1.69 16.13
CA LEU A 38 -6.60 1.44 15.44
C LEU A 38 -5.36 1.76 16.28
N GLY A 39 -5.48 2.42 17.44
CA GLY A 39 -4.34 2.75 18.30
C GLY A 39 -3.27 3.63 17.64
N ARG A 40 -3.61 4.40 16.60
CA ARG A 40 -2.68 5.06 15.65
C ARG A 40 -1.80 4.12 14.83
N ARG A 41 -2.09 2.81 14.83
CA ARG A 41 -1.39 1.72 14.12
C ARG A 41 0.07 1.51 14.52
N LYS A 42 0.57 2.21 15.55
CA LYS A 42 1.96 2.16 16.01
C LYS A 42 2.21 1.00 16.99
N PHE A 43 1.96 -0.22 16.54
CA PHE A 43 2.25 -1.43 17.30
C PHE A 43 3.55 -2.09 16.81
N ALA A 44 4.37 -2.53 17.76
CA ALA A 44 5.52 -3.38 17.47
C ALA A 44 5.03 -4.73 16.90
N THR A 45 5.85 -5.37 16.06
CA THR A 45 5.52 -6.69 15.48
C THR A 45 5.21 -7.70 16.58
N VAL A 46 5.94 -7.62 17.70
CA VAL A 46 5.75 -8.37 18.96
C VAL A 46 4.32 -8.28 19.51
N ALA A 47 3.73 -7.09 19.57
CA ALA A 47 2.38 -6.88 20.09
C ALA A 47 1.30 -7.38 19.11
N ILE A 48 1.63 -7.42 17.81
CA ILE A 48 0.76 -7.96 16.77
C ILE A 48 0.82 -9.49 16.76
N THR A 49 2.02 -10.10 16.87
CA THR A 49 2.20 -11.57 16.91
C THR A 49 1.46 -12.17 18.11
N THR A 50 1.76 -11.70 19.33
CA THR A 50 1.10 -12.11 20.56
C THR A 50 -0.40 -11.78 20.55
N GLY A 51 -0.76 -10.60 20.02
CA GLY A 51 -2.14 -10.17 19.81
C GLY A 51 -2.97 -11.13 18.95
N ILE A 52 -2.35 -11.76 17.95
CA ILE A 52 -2.93 -12.76 17.04
C ILE A 52 -2.93 -14.17 17.67
N ILE A 53 -1.84 -14.56 18.33
CA ILE A 53 -1.75 -15.87 19.04
C ILE A 53 -2.84 -15.95 20.12
N ALA A 54 -2.95 -14.94 20.99
CA ALA A 54 -4.01 -14.86 22.00
C ALA A 54 -5.43 -14.63 21.43
N THR A 55 -5.56 -14.35 20.13
CA THR A 55 -6.86 -14.34 19.44
C THR A 55 -7.26 -15.73 18.96
N TYR A 56 -6.29 -16.57 18.59
CA TYR A 56 -6.56 -17.94 18.16
C TYR A 56 -6.81 -18.85 19.37
N PHE A 57 -5.92 -18.85 20.36
CA PHE A 57 -6.04 -19.71 21.54
C PHE A 57 -7.01 -19.12 22.56
N SER A 58 -8.29 -19.35 22.33
CA SER A 58 -9.40 -19.02 23.23
C SER A 58 -9.88 -20.23 24.03
N GLY A 59 -10.75 -20.01 25.03
CA GLY A 59 -11.38 -21.10 25.77
C GLY A 59 -12.21 -22.01 24.86
N SER A 60 -12.95 -21.44 23.91
CA SER A 60 -13.67 -22.21 22.89
C SER A 60 -12.75 -23.09 22.03
N THR A 61 -11.57 -22.61 21.63
CA THR A 61 -10.63 -23.47 20.86
C THR A 61 -10.04 -24.60 21.70
N LEU A 62 -9.77 -24.37 22.98
CA LEU A 62 -9.33 -25.42 23.91
C LEU A 62 -10.43 -26.46 24.12
N TYR A 63 -11.68 -26.01 24.28
CA TYR A 63 -12.84 -26.90 24.37
C TYR A 63 -13.03 -27.73 23.09
N TYR A 64 -13.04 -27.12 21.91
CA TYR A 64 -13.17 -27.88 20.66
C TYR A 64 -12.01 -28.83 20.43
N ALA A 65 -10.77 -28.40 20.72
CA ALA A 65 -9.63 -29.32 20.67
C ALA A 65 -9.80 -30.48 21.65
N SER A 66 -10.31 -30.24 22.87
CA SER A 66 -10.65 -31.32 23.82
C SER A 66 -11.77 -32.24 23.29
N LEU A 67 -12.91 -31.72 22.85
CA LEU A 67 -14.03 -32.53 22.38
C LEU A 67 -13.64 -33.42 21.18
N TYR A 68 -12.98 -32.85 20.17
CA TYR A 68 -12.47 -33.60 19.03
C TYR A 68 -11.32 -34.54 19.36
N THR A 69 -10.65 -34.38 20.51
CA THR A 69 -9.60 -35.31 20.89
C THR A 69 -10.09 -36.60 21.54
N PHE A 70 -11.35 -36.65 21.99
CA PHE A 70 -11.92 -37.86 22.61
C PHE A 70 -12.97 -38.58 21.77
N GLN A 71 -13.66 -37.92 20.83
CA GLN A 71 -14.68 -38.62 20.05
C GLN A 71 -14.10 -39.57 18.97
N PRO A 72 -13.26 -39.16 17.97
CA PRO A 72 -12.57 -40.19 17.15
C PRO A 72 -11.13 -39.90 16.63
N GLY A 73 -10.11 -40.32 17.42
CA GLY A 73 -8.75 -40.74 16.95
C GLY A 73 -8.11 -40.01 15.76
N ILE A 74 -8.04 -40.64 14.58
CA ILE A 74 -7.31 -40.11 13.39
C ILE A 74 -7.76 -38.71 12.94
N LEU A 75 -9.00 -38.30 13.24
CA LEU A 75 -9.53 -36.97 12.92
C LEU A 75 -8.68 -35.83 13.49
N LYS A 76 -7.92 -36.10 14.56
CA LYS A 76 -6.91 -35.21 15.15
C LYS A 76 -5.94 -34.62 14.12
N LEU A 77 -5.59 -35.34 13.06
CA LEU A 77 -4.70 -34.86 11.99
C LEU A 77 -5.29 -33.67 11.21
N SER A 78 -6.62 -33.53 11.15
CA SER A 78 -7.27 -32.39 10.49
C SER A 78 -6.95 -31.05 11.17
N MET A 79 -6.67 -31.03 12.47
CA MET A 79 -6.31 -29.81 13.20
C MET A 79 -4.95 -29.25 12.77
N LEU A 80 -4.01 -30.10 12.32
CA LEU A 80 -2.69 -29.64 11.83
C LEU A 80 -2.80 -28.87 10.50
N ILE A 81 -3.87 -29.08 9.72
CA ILE A 81 -4.12 -28.35 8.47
C ILE A 81 -4.45 -26.87 8.74
N THR A 82 -4.92 -26.52 9.95
CA THR A 82 -5.09 -25.11 10.35
C THR A 82 -3.76 -24.33 10.34
N ALA A 83 -2.63 -24.98 10.68
CA ALA A 83 -1.31 -24.37 10.58
C ALA A 83 -0.92 -24.10 9.12
N VAL A 84 -1.27 -25.00 8.19
CA VAL A 84 -1.10 -24.81 6.74
C VAL A 84 -1.98 -23.66 6.24
N SER A 85 -3.23 -23.58 6.69
CA SER A 85 -4.13 -22.45 6.41
C SER A 85 -3.52 -21.11 6.87
N PHE A 86 -2.87 -21.05 8.05
CA PHE A 86 -2.15 -19.85 8.48
C PHE A 86 -0.90 -19.51 7.66
N ILE A 87 -0.19 -20.51 7.10
CA ILE A 87 0.90 -20.27 6.13
C ILE A 87 0.33 -19.68 4.83
N ILE A 88 -0.81 -20.17 4.34
CA ILE A 88 -1.53 -19.62 3.18
C ILE A 88 -1.96 -18.18 3.46
N GLN A 89 -2.59 -17.91 4.61
CA GLN A 89 -2.98 -16.56 5.02
C GLN A 89 -1.76 -15.61 5.11
N SER A 90 -0.64 -16.11 5.61
CA SER A 90 0.64 -15.39 5.72
C SER A 90 1.23 -15.00 4.36
N TRP A 91 1.40 -15.96 3.44
CA TRP A 91 2.14 -15.72 2.20
C TRP A 91 1.28 -15.23 1.03
N ILE A 92 -0.01 -15.60 0.99
CA ILE A 92 -0.91 -15.31 -0.14
C ILE A 92 -1.86 -14.14 0.19
N LEU A 93 -2.50 -14.13 1.37
CA LEU A 93 -3.48 -13.09 1.71
C LEU A 93 -2.86 -11.81 2.28
N ALA A 94 -1.85 -11.91 3.16
CA ALA A 94 -1.25 -10.75 3.83
C ALA A 94 -0.65 -9.68 2.89
N PRO A 95 -0.01 -10.01 1.75
CA PRO A 95 0.45 -9.00 0.79
C PRO A 95 -0.72 -8.18 0.21
N SER A 96 -1.81 -8.86 -0.15
CA SER A 96 -2.98 -8.26 -0.81
C SER A 96 -3.79 -7.37 0.14
N ILE A 97 -3.83 -7.72 1.43
CA ILE A 97 -4.49 -6.93 2.49
C ILE A 97 -3.82 -5.56 2.70
N GLN A 98 -2.62 -5.30 2.16
CA GLN A 98 -1.91 -4.03 2.30
C GLN A 98 -2.75 -2.79 1.90
N LYS A 99 -3.62 -2.92 0.88
CA LYS A 99 -4.50 -1.83 0.42
C LYS A 99 -5.58 -1.45 1.45
N PHE A 100 -5.93 -2.35 2.35
CA PHE A 100 -7.03 -2.20 3.33
C PHE A 100 -6.55 -1.74 4.72
N LEU A 101 -5.25 -1.78 4.99
CA LEU A 101 -4.71 -1.46 6.31
C LEU A 101 -5.10 -0.04 6.77
N GLY A 102 -5.74 0.07 7.93
CA GLY A 102 -6.27 1.31 8.49
C GLY A 102 -7.76 1.57 8.25
N LYS A 103 -8.45 0.63 7.59
CA LYS A 103 -9.91 0.48 7.67
C LYS A 103 -10.34 0.01 9.06
N LEU A 104 -11.60 0.26 9.44
CA LEU A 104 -12.08 0.00 10.80
C LEU A 104 -12.64 -1.41 11.02
N SER A 105 -13.13 -2.08 9.97
CA SER A 105 -13.74 -3.42 10.05
C SER A 105 -13.71 -4.13 8.69
N VAL A 106 -14.16 -5.40 8.68
CA VAL A 106 -14.48 -6.16 7.45
C VAL A 106 -15.51 -5.39 6.61
N ALA A 107 -16.53 -4.83 7.24
CA ALA A 107 -17.60 -4.10 6.57
C ALA A 107 -17.13 -2.79 5.94
N ASP A 108 -16.25 -2.03 6.60
CA ASP A 108 -15.62 -0.82 6.04
C ASP A 108 -14.75 -1.14 4.81
N VAL A 109 -14.14 -2.33 4.74
CA VAL A 109 -13.44 -2.83 3.54
C VAL A 109 -14.45 -3.14 2.44
N MET A 110 -15.35 -4.10 2.65
CA MET A 110 -16.31 -4.57 1.64
C MET A 110 -17.20 -3.43 1.13
N GLY A 111 -17.68 -2.58 2.03
CA GLY A 111 -18.49 -1.40 1.71
C GLY A 111 -17.76 -0.32 0.91
N SER A 112 -16.45 -0.19 1.08
CA SER A 112 -15.66 0.79 0.28
C SER A 112 -15.35 0.34 -1.14
N ILE A 113 -15.57 -0.93 -1.45
CA ILE A 113 -15.37 -1.51 -2.78
C ILE A 113 -16.72 -1.67 -3.48
N TYR A 114 -17.75 -2.16 -2.77
CA TYR A 114 -19.04 -2.56 -3.35
C TYR A 114 -20.25 -1.76 -2.83
N GLY A 115 -20.04 -0.70 -2.05
CA GLY A 115 -21.08 0.24 -1.63
C GLY A 115 -21.86 -0.16 -0.35
N ASN A 116 -22.79 0.73 0.04
CA ASN A 116 -23.41 0.70 1.37
C ASN A 116 -24.32 -0.52 1.65
N HIS A 117 -24.97 -1.11 0.64
CA HIS A 117 -25.81 -2.30 0.88
C HIS A 117 -24.98 -3.49 1.37
N ILE A 118 -23.86 -3.77 0.68
CA ILE A 118 -22.91 -4.80 1.08
C ILE A 118 -22.22 -4.43 2.40
N LYS A 119 -21.96 -3.13 2.64
CA LYS A 119 -21.48 -2.65 3.94
C LYS A 119 -22.39 -3.07 5.10
N ILE A 120 -23.70 -2.87 4.97
CA ILE A 120 -24.67 -3.17 6.03
C ILE A 120 -24.80 -4.69 6.23
N ILE A 121 -24.93 -5.47 5.14
CA ILE A 121 -25.02 -6.95 5.22
C ILE A 121 -23.77 -7.54 5.92
N THR A 122 -22.59 -7.09 5.50
CA THR A 122 -21.31 -7.55 6.09
C THR A 122 -21.12 -7.08 7.53
N ALA A 123 -21.65 -5.91 7.92
CA ALA A 123 -21.67 -5.47 9.30
C ALA A 123 -22.54 -6.37 10.18
N ILE A 124 -23.77 -6.68 9.74
CA ILE A 124 -24.72 -7.53 10.48
C ILE A 124 -24.12 -8.92 10.76
N GLY A 125 -23.67 -9.65 9.73
CA GLY A 125 -23.10 -10.99 9.94
C GLY A 125 -21.79 -10.98 10.74
N SER A 126 -20.96 -9.93 10.60
CA SER A 126 -19.75 -9.77 11.44
C SER A 126 -20.07 -9.54 12.92
N ILE A 127 -21.17 -8.83 13.22
CA ILE A 127 -21.68 -8.62 14.57
C ILE A 127 -22.23 -9.93 15.12
N ILE A 128 -23.12 -10.62 14.40
CA ILE A 128 -23.71 -11.90 14.81
C ILE A 128 -22.61 -12.93 15.11
N PHE A 129 -21.63 -13.10 14.21
CA PHE A 129 -20.48 -13.97 14.43
C PHE A 129 -19.73 -13.63 15.73
N SER A 130 -19.46 -12.35 15.96
CA SER A 130 -18.72 -11.91 17.14
C SER A 130 -19.51 -12.09 18.44
N LEU A 131 -20.83 -11.91 18.39
CA LEU A 131 -21.72 -12.20 19.52
C LEU A 131 -21.81 -13.71 19.79
N ALA A 132 -21.88 -14.55 18.75
CA ALA A 132 -21.92 -16.01 18.88
C ALA A 132 -20.64 -16.55 19.53
N ILE A 133 -19.45 -16.19 19.04
CA ILE A 133 -18.19 -16.61 19.69
C ILE A 133 -18.11 -16.05 21.13
N SER A 134 -18.51 -14.80 21.36
CA SER A 134 -18.57 -14.25 22.72
C SER A 134 -19.57 -14.98 23.62
N ALA A 135 -20.69 -15.48 23.10
CA ALA A 135 -21.66 -16.27 23.85
C ALA A 135 -21.09 -17.65 24.20
N MET A 136 -20.34 -18.26 23.28
CA MET A 136 -19.66 -19.53 23.53
C MET A 136 -18.61 -19.41 24.65
N GLU A 137 -17.81 -18.34 24.66
CA GLU A 137 -16.86 -18.07 25.75
C GLU A 137 -17.57 -17.83 27.10
N MET A 138 -18.72 -17.13 27.09
CA MET A 138 -19.55 -16.93 28.30
C MET A 138 -20.16 -18.24 28.80
N ARG A 139 -20.58 -19.13 27.90
CA ARG A 139 -21.09 -20.47 28.24
C ARG A 139 -20.01 -21.34 28.86
N LEU A 140 -18.79 -21.28 28.32
CA LEU A 140 -17.65 -22.01 28.88
C LEU A 140 -17.25 -21.44 30.25
N LEU A 141 -17.24 -20.11 30.41
CA LEU A 141 -17.03 -19.47 31.70
C LEU A 141 -18.09 -19.91 32.72
N TYR A 142 -19.38 -19.97 32.35
CA TYR A 142 -20.45 -20.46 33.21
C TYR A 142 -20.19 -21.90 33.72
N ASN A 143 -19.74 -22.81 32.85
CA ASN A 143 -19.40 -24.18 33.26
C ASN A 143 -18.18 -24.21 34.23
N LEU A 144 -17.25 -23.25 34.12
CA LEU A 144 -16.09 -23.14 35.02
C LEU A 144 -16.42 -22.53 36.39
N ILE A 145 -17.44 -21.66 36.51
CA ILE A 145 -17.74 -20.91 37.75
C ILE A 145 -17.92 -21.83 38.96
N GLN A 146 -18.48 -23.03 38.78
CA GLN A 146 -18.69 -24.00 39.87
C GLN A 146 -17.38 -24.53 40.50
N TYR A 147 -16.25 -24.33 39.83
CA TYR A 147 -14.93 -24.82 40.23
C TYR A 147 -13.94 -23.69 40.57
N ILE A 148 -14.41 -22.44 40.58
CA ILE A 148 -13.61 -21.26 40.89
C ILE A 148 -13.95 -20.79 42.30
N ASP A 149 -12.90 -20.58 43.10
CA ASP A 149 -12.99 -20.05 44.46
C ASP A 149 -13.78 -18.72 44.49
N TYR A 150 -14.72 -18.56 45.43
CA TYR A 150 -15.62 -17.38 45.47
C TYR A 150 -14.86 -16.04 45.51
N ASN A 151 -13.72 -16.02 46.21
CA ASN A 151 -12.83 -14.86 46.27
C ASN A 151 -12.22 -14.51 44.89
N ILE A 152 -11.86 -15.52 44.09
CA ILE A 152 -11.36 -15.33 42.73
C ILE A 152 -12.49 -14.86 41.82
N LEU A 153 -13.68 -15.45 41.93
CA LEU A 153 -14.86 -15.06 41.15
C LEU A 153 -15.21 -13.58 41.34
N PHE A 154 -15.13 -13.08 42.57
CA PHE A 154 -15.32 -11.66 42.88
C PHE A 154 -14.27 -10.76 42.22
N ILE A 155 -12.99 -11.14 42.25
CA ILE A 155 -11.89 -10.40 41.61
C ILE A 155 -12.01 -10.45 40.08
N ILE A 156 -12.43 -11.57 39.52
CA ILE A 156 -12.80 -11.74 38.11
C ILE A 156 -13.92 -10.76 37.72
N ALA A 157 -15.01 -10.68 38.50
CA ALA A 157 -16.13 -9.78 38.23
C ALA A 157 -15.71 -8.30 38.25
N ILE A 158 -14.92 -7.88 39.24
CA ILE A 158 -14.33 -6.53 39.29
C ILE A 158 -13.45 -6.27 38.07
N THR A 159 -12.61 -7.25 37.69
CA THR A 159 -11.73 -7.13 36.52
C THR A 159 -12.52 -6.93 35.24
N ILE A 160 -13.60 -7.70 35.03
CA ILE A 160 -14.50 -7.57 33.88
C ILE A 160 -15.10 -6.15 33.84
N ILE A 161 -15.67 -5.66 34.94
CA ILE A 161 -16.29 -4.33 35.01
C ILE A 161 -15.27 -3.22 34.71
N MET A 162 -14.09 -3.28 35.33
CA MET A 162 -13.03 -2.29 35.13
C MET A 162 -12.43 -2.32 33.72
N TYR A 163 -12.29 -3.52 33.14
CA TYR A 163 -11.83 -3.71 31.77
C TYR A 163 -12.86 -3.16 30.78
N LEU A 164 -14.16 -3.49 30.94
CA LEU A 164 -15.27 -2.95 30.14
C LEU A 164 -15.33 -1.41 30.19
N ALA A 165 -15.05 -0.79 31.34
CA ALA A 165 -15.00 0.67 31.50
C ALA A 165 -13.77 1.35 30.84
N CYS A 166 -12.77 0.56 30.44
CA CYS A 166 -11.47 1.02 29.94
C CYS A 166 -11.10 0.48 28.54
N VAL A 167 -11.95 -0.36 27.92
CA VAL A 167 -11.68 -0.99 26.61
C VAL A 167 -11.22 0.03 25.58
N GLY A 168 -10.22 -0.37 24.80
CA GLY A 168 -9.69 0.32 23.63
C GLY A 168 -8.51 -0.50 23.08
N VAL A 169 -8.19 -0.42 21.79
CA VAL A 169 -7.28 -1.39 21.16
C VAL A 169 -5.86 -1.38 21.72
N LYS A 170 -5.37 -0.28 22.28
CA LYS A 170 -4.09 -0.30 23.01
C LYS A 170 -4.18 -1.21 24.24
N ALA A 171 -5.20 -1.06 25.08
CA ALA A 171 -5.42 -1.92 26.24
C ALA A 171 -5.56 -3.39 25.80
N ILE A 172 -6.42 -3.69 24.81
CA ILE A 172 -6.63 -5.05 24.29
C ILE A 172 -5.34 -5.66 23.75
N MET A 173 -4.53 -4.91 22.97
CA MET A 173 -3.28 -5.45 22.43
C MET A 173 -2.27 -5.75 23.52
N PHE A 174 -2.15 -4.88 24.54
CA PHE A 174 -1.24 -5.12 25.66
C PHE A 174 -1.70 -6.27 26.55
N THR A 175 -2.97 -6.36 26.92
CA THR A 175 -3.48 -7.49 27.71
C THR A 175 -3.40 -8.82 26.94
N ASN A 176 -3.61 -8.82 25.61
CA ASN A 176 -3.33 -9.99 24.79
C ASN A 176 -1.86 -10.44 24.81
N MET A 177 -0.89 -9.57 25.09
CA MET A 177 0.51 -10.00 25.32
C MET A 177 0.59 -10.87 26.59
N PHE A 178 -0.11 -10.47 27.65
CA PHE A 178 -0.18 -11.21 28.90
C PHE A 178 -0.95 -12.53 28.74
N HIS A 179 -2.05 -12.55 27.99
CA HIS A 179 -2.78 -13.80 27.69
C HIS A 179 -1.95 -14.77 26.84
N CYS A 180 -1.10 -14.27 25.94
CA CYS A 180 -0.15 -15.12 25.21
C CYS A 180 0.81 -15.88 26.15
N PHE A 181 1.18 -15.28 27.30
CA PHE A 181 1.96 -15.98 28.33
C PHE A 181 1.10 -16.98 29.13
N THR A 182 -0.14 -16.65 29.48
CA THR A 182 -1.01 -17.60 30.21
C THR A 182 -1.34 -18.83 29.37
N ILE A 183 -1.46 -18.69 28.05
CA ILE A 183 -1.56 -19.83 27.12
C ILE A 183 -0.31 -20.70 27.20
N ILE A 184 0.90 -20.12 27.18
CA ILE A 184 2.15 -20.91 27.30
C ILE A 184 2.18 -21.68 28.63
N LEU A 185 1.75 -21.06 29.74
CA LEU A 185 1.67 -21.71 31.05
C LEU A 185 0.63 -22.84 31.07
N LEU A 186 -0.52 -22.65 30.44
CA LEU A 186 -1.57 -23.68 30.30
C LEU A 186 -1.03 -24.94 29.61
N TYR A 187 -0.36 -24.77 28.47
CA TYR A 187 0.22 -25.90 27.73
C TYR A 187 1.44 -26.51 28.44
N ALA A 188 2.19 -25.73 29.23
CA ALA A 188 3.25 -26.26 30.09
C ALA A 188 2.68 -27.18 31.17
N ALA A 189 1.61 -26.76 31.85
CA ALA A 189 0.92 -27.57 32.84
C ALA A 189 0.31 -28.86 32.24
N LEU A 190 -0.34 -28.76 31.07
CA LEU A 190 -0.81 -29.95 30.32
C LEU A 190 0.34 -30.92 29.99
N PHE A 191 1.52 -30.41 29.65
CA PHE A 191 2.69 -31.27 29.44
C PHE A 191 3.15 -31.93 30.75
N ILE A 192 3.27 -31.16 31.84
CA ILE A 192 3.75 -31.70 33.13
C ILE A 192 2.87 -32.89 33.57
N LEU A 193 1.55 -32.77 33.40
CA LEU A 193 0.58 -33.82 33.66
C LEU A 193 0.75 -35.06 32.77
N LEU A 194 1.14 -34.87 31.52
CA LEU A 194 1.47 -35.93 30.56
C LEU A 194 2.56 -36.86 31.09
N ASN A 195 3.48 -36.30 31.87
CA ASN A 195 4.66 -36.96 32.42
C ASN A 195 4.37 -37.70 33.76
N ASP A 196 3.19 -37.49 34.36
CA ASP A 196 2.74 -38.19 35.57
C ASP A 196 1.98 -39.50 35.27
N VAL A 197 1.41 -39.61 34.07
CA VAL A 197 0.35 -40.60 33.77
C VAL A 197 0.85 -41.84 33.03
N THR A 198 1.93 -41.75 32.23
CA THR A 198 2.34 -42.84 31.32
C THR A 198 3.79 -42.77 30.86
N ASP A 199 4.46 -43.93 30.84
CA ASP A 199 5.73 -44.13 30.11
C ASP A 199 5.54 -43.96 28.59
N LEU A 200 6.56 -43.45 27.90
CA LEU A 200 6.54 -43.20 26.46
C LEU A 200 6.30 -44.47 25.61
N SER A 201 6.64 -45.64 26.15
CA SER A 201 6.35 -46.96 25.55
C SER A 201 4.84 -47.23 25.45
N THR A 202 4.07 -46.86 26.47
CA THR A 202 2.61 -47.06 26.50
C THR A 202 1.88 -46.16 25.50
N ILE A 203 2.38 -44.96 25.24
CA ILE A 203 1.86 -44.07 24.19
C ILE A 203 2.00 -44.74 22.82
N VAL A 204 3.16 -45.35 22.54
CA VAL A 204 3.41 -46.05 21.27
C VAL A 204 2.54 -47.30 21.12
N THR A 205 2.33 -48.07 22.20
CA THR A 205 1.42 -49.24 22.13
C THR A 205 -0.03 -48.81 21.97
N ILE A 206 -0.52 -47.78 22.67
CA ILE A 206 -1.88 -47.25 22.47
C ILE A 206 -2.06 -46.75 21.03
N PHE A 207 -1.09 -46.00 20.49
CA PHE A 207 -1.18 -45.47 19.13
C PHE A 207 -1.19 -46.56 18.04
N THR A 208 -0.51 -47.69 18.28
CA THR A 208 -0.40 -48.80 17.31
C THR A 208 -1.49 -49.86 17.45
N THR A 209 -2.06 -50.05 18.65
CA THR A 209 -3.07 -51.10 18.92
C THR A 209 -4.50 -50.58 18.89
N ASN A 210 -4.75 -49.31 19.20
CA ASN A 210 -6.10 -48.78 19.36
C ASN A 210 -6.76 -48.50 18.01
N GLN A 211 -7.90 -49.15 17.73
CA GLN A 211 -8.57 -49.15 16.43
C GLN A 211 -8.92 -47.75 15.90
N ILE A 212 -9.10 -46.77 16.79
CA ILE A 212 -9.46 -45.39 16.45
C ILE A 212 -8.32 -44.65 15.68
N PHE A 213 -7.09 -45.20 15.68
CA PHE A 213 -5.94 -44.69 14.91
C PHE A 213 -5.58 -45.53 13.68
N ASN A 214 -6.35 -46.57 13.34
CA ASN A 214 -6.04 -47.42 12.19
C ASN A 214 -6.44 -46.75 10.85
N ILE A 215 -5.43 -46.39 10.06
CA ILE A 215 -5.57 -45.71 8.75
C ILE A 215 -6.44 -46.51 7.76
N LYS A 216 -6.42 -47.85 7.81
CA LYS A 216 -7.22 -48.66 6.87
C LYS A 216 -8.72 -48.59 7.14
N SER A 217 -9.13 -48.53 8.42
CA SER A 217 -10.54 -48.33 8.78
C SER A 217 -11.02 -46.91 8.53
N SER A 218 -10.14 -45.90 8.54
CA SER A 218 -10.51 -44.49 8.32
C SER A 218 -10.62 -44.06 6.85
N VAL A 219 -10.43 -44.97 5.88
CA VAL A 219 -10.58 -44.69 4.44
C VAL A 219 -11.88 -45.30 3.86
N ASN A 220 -12.64 -46.06 4.65
CA ASN A 220 -13.84 -46.73 4.17
C ASN A 220 -15.05 -45.76 4.11
N TYR A 221 -15.53 -45.45 2.90
CA TYR A 221 -16.55 -44.43 2.65
C TYR A 221 -17.95 -44.75 3.22
N THR A 222 -18.18 -45.96 3.71
CA THR A 222 -19.45 -46.40 4.31
C THR A 222 -19.64 -45.94 5.76
N ASN A 223 -18.65 -45.29 6.38
CA ASN A 223 -18.71 -44.90 7.79
C ASN A 223 -18.99 -43.39 7.92
N GLN A 224 -20.15 -43.02 8.47
CA GLN A 224 -20.60 -41.63 8.64
C GLN A 224 -19.55 -40.67 9.27
N PRO A 225 -18.81 -41.00 10.34
CA PRO A 225 -17.78 -40.10 10.90
C PRO A 225 -16.58 -39.84 9.97
N ILE A 226 -16.38 -40.63 8.91
CA ILE A 226 -15.34 -40.37 7.90
C ILE A 226 -15.81 -39.30 6.90
N ILE A 227 -17.12 -39.11 6.70
CA ILE A 227 -17.64 -38.03 5.87
C ILE A 227 -17.47 -36.68 6.60
N GLU A 228 -17.73 -36.66 7.91
CA GLU A 228 -17.45 -35.49 8.77
C GLU A 228 -15.97 -35.07 8.73
N TYR A 229 -15.04 -36.03 8.67
CA TYR A 229 -13.60 -35.75 8.51
C TYR A 229 -13.33 -34.81 7.33
N TRP A 230 -13.84 -35.17 6.15
CA TRP A 230 -13.54 -34.46 4.91
C TRP A 230 -14.13 -33.05 4.93
N TRP A 231 -15.31 -32.86 5.54
CA TRP A 231 -15.91 -31.52 5.70
C TRP A 231 -15.20 -30.66 6.74
N LEU A 232 -14.82 -31.22 7.90
CA LEU A 232 -14.02 -30.52 8.90
C LEU A 232 -12.62 -30.15 8.36
N LEU A 233 -12.01 -31.05 7.60
CA LEU A 233 -10.72 -30.84 6.92
C LEU A 233 -10.83 -29.74 5.85
N ALA A 234 -11.87 -29.78 5.02
CA ALA A 234 -12.13 -28.74 4.01
C ALA A 234 -12.37 -27.37 4.66
N LEU A 235 -13.15 -27.31 5.74
CA LEU A 235 -13.38 -26.07 6.51
C LEU A 235 -12.07 -25.51 7.09
N ASN A 236 -11.24 -26.36 7.70
CA ASN A 236 -9.95 -25.96 8.28
C ASN A 236 -8.89 -25.60 7.23
N ALA A 237 -8.96 -26.17 6.03
CA ALA A 237 -8.08 -25.83 4.91
C ALA A 237 -8.41 -24.46 4.28
N LEU A 238 -9.67 -24.02 4.33
CA LEU A 238 -10.09 -22.74 3.78
C LEU A 238 -9.53 -21.57 4.61
N PRO A 239 -8.78 -20.61 4.00
CA PRO A 239 -8.15 -19.50 4.72
C PRO A 239 -9.12 -18.33 4.97
N VAL A 240 -10.34 -18.62 5.46
CA VAL A 240 -11.37 -17.62 5.77
C VAL A 240 -10.97 -16.82 7.00
N ILE A 241 -10.84 -15.50 6.85
CA ILE A 241 -10.42 -14.62 7.95
C ILE A 241 -11.65 -14.09 8.70
N ARG A 242 -11.85 -14.58 9.94
CA ARG A 242 -12.90 -14.15 10.88
C ARG A 242 -12.75 -12.68 11.32
N PRO A 243 -13.82 -11.98 11.78
CA PRO A 243 -13.80 -10.54 12.04
C PRO A 243 -12.69 -10.05 12.99
N LEU A 244 -12.53 -10.70 14.15
CA LEU A 244 -11.51 -10.32 15.15
C LEU A 244 -10.09 -10.55 14.61
N MET A 245 -9.84 -11.65 13.89
CA MET A 245 -8.55 -11.86 13.22
C MET A 245 -8.30 -10.82 12.14
N PHE A 246 -9.28 -10.54 11.26
CA PHE A 246 -9.14 -9.56 10.19
C PHE A 246 -8.86 -8.15 10.74
N TYR A 247 -9.48 -7.77 11.85
CA TYR A 247 -9.18 -6.52 12.54
C TYR A 247 -7.72 -6.43 13.01
N LYS A 248 -7.12 -7.54 13.48
CA LYS A 248 -5.68 -7.58 13.79
C LYS A 248 -4.82 -7.31 12.55
N TYR A 249 -5.22 -7.70 11.33
CA TYR A 249 -4.54 -7.26 10.09
C TYR A 249 -4.67 -5.74 9.90
N LEU A 250 -5.88 -5.18 10.01
CA LEU A 250 -6.15 -3.77 9.67
C LEU A 250 -5.36 -2.77 10.52
N ILE A 251 -5.02 -3.13 11.77
CA ILE A 251 -4.26 -2.31 12.71
C ILE A 251 -2.79 -2.14 12.32
N VAL A 252 -2.25 -3.00 11.45
CA VAL A 252 -0.81 -3.08 11.16
C VAL A 252 -0.31 -1.96 10.23
N THR A 253 0.95 -1.54 10.33
CA THR A 253 1.54 -0.49 9.45
C THR A 253 2.07 -1.02 8.11
N ASN A 254 2.37 -2.31 8.05
CA ASN A 254 3.11 -2.95 6.98
C ASN A 254 2.67 -4.40 6.83
N SER A 255 2.31 -4.83 5.61
CA SER A 255 1.97 -6.22 5.29
C SER A 255 3.01 -7.22 5.80
N TRP A 256 4.29 -6.85 5.84
CA TRP A 256 5.31 -7.77 6.34
C TRP A 256 5.23 -8.11 7.83
N GLN A 257 4.77 -7.18 8.69
CA GLN A 257 4.54 -7.52 10.11
C GLN A 257 3.45 -8.60 10.23
N VAL A 258 2.45 -8.57 9.34
CA VAL A 258 1.40 -9.59 9.24
C VAL A 258 1.99 -10.94 8.84
N VAL A 259 2.76 -11.01 7.75
CA VAL A 259 3.43 -12.24 7.26
C VAL A 259 4.15 -12.95 8.41
N ASN A 260 4.95 -12.20 9.18
CA ASN A 260 5.68 -12.78 10.31
C ASN A 260 4.77 -13.23 11.45
N SER A 261 3.74 -12.45 11.75
CA SER A 261 2.77 -12.76 12.80
C SER A 261 2.04 -14.06 12.52
N PHE A 262 1.61 -14.28 11.28
CA PHE A 262 0.95 -15.52 10.86
C PHE A 262 1.93 -16.68 10.66
N ASN A 263 3.17 -16.44 10.23
CA ASN A 263 4.25 -17.44 10.26
C ASN A 263 4.69 -17.83 11.68
N ALA A 264 4.48 -16.98 12.69
CA ALA A 264 4.69 -17.33 14.09
C ALA A 264 3.47 -18.11 14.62
N LEU A 265 2.25 -17.62 14.35
CA LEU A 265 1.01 -18.32 14.69
C LEU A 265 1.01 -19.75 14.16
N ALA A 266 1.31 -19.98 12.88
CA ALA A 266 1.32 -21.32 12.28
C ALA A 266 2.22 -22.31 13.04
N ILE A 267 3.42 -21.87 13.46
CA ILE A 267 4.35 -22.71 14.22
C ILE A 267 3.80 -23.00 15.62
N VAL A 268 3.28 -21.99 16.32
CA VAL A 268 2.72 -22.16 17.68
C VAL A 268 1.46 -23.04 17.63
N VAL A 269 0.59 -22.87 16.64
CA VAL A 269 -0.60 -23.72 16.42
C VAL A 269 -0.21 -25.14 16.11
N PHE A 270 0.78 -25.38 15.25
CA PHE A 270 1.31 -26.71 14.97
C PHE A 270 1.86 -27.39 16.23
N ALA A 271 2.70 -26.70 17.01
CA ALA A 271 3.27 -27.24 18.24
C ALA A 271 2.21 -27.51 19.32
N ALA A 272 1.27 -26.58 19.52
CA ALA A 272 0.20 -26.70 20.50
C ALA A 272 -0.81 -27.81 20.15
N THR A 273 -1.21 -27.92 18.88
CA THR A 273 -2.08 -29.02 18.43
C THR A 273 -1.38 -30.37 18.57
N LEU A 274 -0.10 -30.48 18.20
CA LEU A 274 0.69 -31.71 18.42
C LEU A 274 0.78 -32.09 19.91
N LEU A 275 0.97 -31.12 20.81
CA LEU A 275 0.93 -31.33 22.26
C LEU A 275 -0.43 -31.87 22.75
N LEU A 276 -1.55 -31.28 22.32
CA LEU A 276 -2.90 -31.76 22.68
C LEU A 276 -3.20 -33.15 22.11
N ILE A 277 -2.66 -33.47 20.93
CA ILE A 277 -2.79 -34.81 20.33
C ILE A 277 -2.09 -35.85 21.21
N ILE A 278 -0.86 -35.58 21.66
CA ILE A 278 -0.11 -36.48 22.56
C ILE A 278 -0.85 -36.61 23.90
N PHE A 279 -1.22 -35.49 24.53
CA PHE A 279 -1.92 -35.44 25.83
C PHE A 279 -3.26 -36.19 25.83
N SER A 280 -3.97 -36.19 24.70
CA SER A 280 -5.22 -36.93 24.57
C SER A 280 -5.04 -38.40 24.17
N ILE A 281 -3.87 -38.81 23.67
CA ILE A 281 -3.51 -40.22 23.52
C ILE A 281 -3.25 -40.83 24.90
N THR A 282 -2.61 -40.11 25.81
CA THR A 282 -2.37 -40.57 27.19
C THR A 282 -3.61 -40.68 28.07
N LEU A 283 -4.67 -39.92 27.75
CA LEU A 283 -5.95 -39.97 28.49
C LEU A 283 -6.97 -40.96 27.90
N LEU A 284 -6.71 -41.51 26.71
CA LEU A 284 -7.59 -42.50 26.06
C LEU A 284 -7.80 -43.84 26.83
N PRO A 285 -6.88 -44.29 27.72
CA PRO A 285 -7.12 -45.44 28.60
C PRO A 285 -8.05 -45.15 29.79
N ILE A 286 -8.33 -43.88 30.10
CA ILE A 286 -9.24 -43.48 31.17
C ILE A 286 -10.66 -43.51 30.60
N ASP A 287 -11.61 -44.13 31.30
CA ASP A 287 -13.00 -44.32 30.85
C ASP A 287 -13.85 -43.01 30.91
N ILE A 288 -13.43 -42.02 30.13
CA ILE A 288 -14.13 -40.73 29.92
C ILE A 288 -15.27 -40.89 28.88
N LYS A 289 -15.47 -42.10 28.32
CA LYS A 289 -16.46 -42.39 27.26
C LYS A 289 -17.93 -42.19 27.66
N HIS A 290 -18.24 -42.11 28.95
CA HIS A 290 -19.59 -42.00 29.47
C HIS A 290 -19.94 -40.63 30.07
N THR A 291 -19.09 -39.62 29.91
CA THR A 291 -19.30 -38.32 30.55
C THR A 291 -19.97 -37.29 29.64
N ASP A 292 -20.68 -36.34 30.28
CA ASP A 292 -21.42 -35.28 29.60
C ASP A 292 -20.48 -34.43 28.73
N HIS A 293 -20.69 -34.45 27.41
CA HIS A 293 -19.81 -33.79 26.45
C HIS A 293 -19.59 -32.29 26.73
N SER A 294 -20.54 -31.64 27.41
CA SER A 294 -20.47 -30.24 27.84
C SER A 294 -19.35 -29.91 28.85
N ASN A 295 -18.80 -30.90 29.57
CA ASN A 295 -17.83 -30.72 30.65
C ASN A 295 -16.49 -31.47 30.45
N ILE A 296 -16.28 -32.13 29.31
CA ILE A 296 -15.06 -32.92 28.97
C ILE A 296 -13.77 -32.20 29.40
N LEU A 297 -13.61 -30.92 29.02
CA LEU A 297 -12.43 -30.11 29.35
C LEU A 297 -12.14 -30.07 30.87
N ILE A 298 -13.19 -29.96 31.69
CA ILE A 298 -13.08 -29.83 33.14
C ILE A 298 -12.79 -31.19 33.77
N GLU A 299 -13.37 -32.27 33.26
CA GLU A 299 -13.12 -33.63 33.75
C GLU A 299 -11.69 -34.08 33.46
N ILE A 300 -11.18 -33.78 32.25
CA ILE A 300 -9.76 -33.94 31.91
C ILE A 300 -8.86 -33.22 32.92
N ILE A 301 -9.22 -31.99 33.31
CA ILE A 301 -8.47 -31.22 34.29
C ILE A 301 -8.63 -31.81 35.71
N LYS A 302 -9.77 -32.43 36.05
CA LYS A 302 -9.98 -33.15 37.32
C LYS A 302 -9.30 -34.51 37.41
N CYS A 303 -8.95 -35.15 36.28
CA CYS A 303 -8.13 -36.38 36.29
C CYS A 303 -6.69 -36.12 36.79
N CYS A 304 -6.31 -34.86 37.00
CA CYS A 304 -5.03 -34.46 37.55
C CYS A 304 -4.98 -34.70 39.07
N SER A 305 -3.95 -35.39 39.55
CA SER A 305 -3.79 -35.70 40.98
C SER A 305 -3.42 -34.51 41.87
N ASP A 306 -3.13 -33.34 41.28
CA ASP A 306 -2.67 -32.13 41.96
C ASP A 306 -3.77 -31.05 41.94
N ILE A 307 -4.35 -30.77 43.12
CA ILE A 307 -5.43 -29.80 43.33
C ILE A 307 -4.97 -28.36 43.02
N GLU A 308 -3.71 -28.01 43.28
CA GLU A 308 -3.21 -26.65 43.07
C GLU A 308 -3.03 -26.36 41.58
N LEU A 309 -2.48 -27.33 40.85
CA LEU A 309 -2.35 -27.25 39.39
C LEU A 309 -3.71 -27.23 38.70
N THR A 310 -4.65 -28.06 39.17
CA THR A 310 -6.06 -28.09 38.71
C THR A 310 -6.73 -26.72 38.84
N ASN A 311 -6.64 -26.09 40.02
CA ASN A 311 -7.22 -24.78 40.28
C ASN A 311 -6.54 -23.66 39.46
N LEU A 312 -5.22 -23.72 39.29
CA LEU A 312 -4.48 -22.80 38.42
C LEU A 312 -4.97 -22.89 36.96
N MET A 313 -5.13 -24.11 36.45
CA MET A 313 -5.57 -24.40 35.08
C MET A 313 -6.98 -23.85 34.81
N ILE A 314 -7.96 -24.21 35.65
CA ILE A 314 -9.35 -23.73 35.55
C ILE A 314 -9.39 -22.20 35.53
N THR A 315 -8.60 -21.56 36.40
CA THR A 315 -8.58 -20.11 36.52
C THR A 315 -7.90 -19.43 35.33
N VAL A 316 -6.81 -20.01 34.79
CA VAL A 316 -6.17 -19.53 33.55
C VAL A 316 -7.12 -19.61 32.35
N ILE A 317 -7.91 -20.68 32.24
CA ILE A 317 -8.91 -20.82 31.16
C ILE A 317 -9.99 -19.74 31.31
N ALA A 318 -10.50 -19.50 32.52
CA ALA A 318 -11.47 -18.43 32.78
C ALA A 318 -10.93 -17.03 32.42
N VAL A 319 -9.65 -16.76 32.67
CA VAL A 319 -9.00 -15.50 32.27
C VAL A 319 -8.93 -15.36 30.74
N ILE A 320 -8.62 -16.45 30.03
CA ILE A 320 -8.56 -16.48 28.57
C ILE A 320 -9.96 -16.24 27.97
N THR A 321 -11.01 -16.92 28.47
CA THR A 321 -12.39 -16.80 27.96
C THR A 321 -12.93 -15.37 28.11
N ILE A 322 -12.66 -14.74 29.26
CA ILE A 322 -13.06 -13.36 29.53
C ILE A 322 -12.42 -12.40 28.52
N SER A 323 -11.12 -12.53 28.27
CA SER A 323 -10.44 -11.61 27.37
C SER A 323 -10.88 -11.75 25.92
N THR A 324 -11.11 -12.99 25.46
CA THR A 324 -11.56 -13.26 24.09
C THR A 324 -13.00 -12.80 23.90
N ALA A 325 -13.90 -13.05 24.86
CA ALA A 325 -15.27 -12.52 24.85
C ALA A 325 -15.30 -10.99 24.72
N ILE A 326 -14.54 -10.26 25.55
CA ILE A 326 -14.53 -8.78 25.48
C ILE A 326 -13.86 -8.27 24.20
N SER A 327 -12.86 -8.99 23.68
CA SER A 327 -12.26 -8.66 22.38
C SER A 327 -13.30 -8.72 21.26
N HIS A 328 -14.14 -9.76 21.24
CA HIS A 328 -15.25 -9.89 20.29
C HIS A 328 -16.34 -8.82 20.46
N THR A 329 -16.83 -8.56 21.69
CA THR A 329 -17.86 -7.53 21.90
C THR A 329 -17.36 -6.12 21.58
N SER A 330 -16.06 -5.85 21.79
CA SER A 330 -15.44 -4.57 21.41
C SER A 330 -15.49 -4.30 19.90
N ILE A 331 -15.28 -5.33 19.08
CA ILE A 331 -15.30 -5.22 17.62
C ILE A 331 -16.73 -5.19 17.10
N ALA A 332 -17.64 -5.97 17.70
CA ALA A 332 -19.07 -5.88 17.42
C ALA A 332 -19.58 -4.43 17.63
N ALA A 333 -19.22 -3.79 18.74
CA ALA A 333 -19.60 -2.41 19.05
C ALA A 333 -18.99 -1.37 18.08
N VAL A 334 -17.70 -1.49 17.73
CA VAL A 334 -17.04 -0.60 16.75
C VAL A 334 -17.68 -0.75 15.36
N THR A 335 -17.92 -1.99 14.92
CA THR A 335 -18.56 -2.30 13.62
C THR A 335 -20.00 -1.80 13.60
N CYS A 336 -20.76 -1.99 14.68
CA CYS A 336 -22.12 -1.48 14.82
C CYS A 336 -22.18 0.04 14.64
N LEU A 337 -21.37 0.81 15.40
CA LEU A 337 -21.40 2.26 15.29
C LEU A 337 -20.91 2.76 13.92
N ASN A 338 -19.81 2.23 13.40
CA ASN A 338 -19.17 2.76 12.19
C ASN A 338 -19.81 2.29 10.88
N ASP A 339 -20.34 1.06 10.86
CA ASP A 339 -20.68 0.35 9.64
C ASP A 339 -22.15 -0.06 9.55
N LEU A 340 -22.91 0.09 10.64
CA LEU A 340 -24.36 -0.09 10.66
C LEU A 340 -25.08 1.23 10.99
N CYS A 341 -24.82 1.84 12.15
CA CYS A 341 -25.51 3.08 12.55
C CYS A 341 -25.24 4.26 11.61
N LYS A 342 -23.97 4.59 11.35
CA LYS A 342 -23.60 5.73 10.49
C LYS A 342 -24.15 5.62 9.06
N PRO A 343 -24.06 4.48 8.34
CA PRO A 343 -24.67 4.33 7.01
C PRO A 343 -26.20 4.43 7.01
N LEU A 344 -26.88 3.96 8.06
CA LEU A 344 -28.33 4.15 8.24
C LEU A 344 -28.72 5.57 8.65
N GLY A 345 -27.75 6.48 8.85
CA GLY A 345 -27.98 7.85 9.29
C GLY A 345 -28.28 8.01 10.78
N ILE A 346 -28.23 6.92 11.55
CA ILE A 346 -28.36 6.92 13.00
C ILE A 346 -27.08 7.52 13.59
N PHE A 347 -27.23 8.49 14.51
CA PHE A 347 -26.13 9.26 15.10
C PHE A 347 -25.31 10.16 14.14
N LYS A 348 -25.96 10.80 13.15
CA LYS A 348 -25.33 11.89 12.37
C LYS A 348 -24.96 13.10 13.27
N HIS A 349 -23.85 13.78 12.93
CA HIS A 349 -23.35 15.05 13.52
C HIS A 349 -22.77 15.03 14.96
N TYR A 350 -22.46 13.88 15.55
CA TYR A 350 -21.82 13.83 16.88
C TYR A 350 -20.31 14.14 16.87
N SER A 351 -19.82 14.84 17.90
CA SER A 351 -18.38 15.03 18.13
C SER A 351 -17.71 13.74 18.62
N SER A 352 -16.39 13.60 18.41
CA SER A 352 -15.65 12.35 18.69
C SER A 352 -15.78 11.86 20.15
N LYS A 353 -16.00 12.77 21.10
CA LYS A 353 -16.25 12.46 22.53
C LYS A 353 -17.59 11.74 22.75
N HIS A 354 -18.60 12.03 21.92
CA HIS A 354 -19.90 11.34 21.95
C HIS A 354 -19.80 9.97 21.29
N GLU A 355 -19.12 9.84 20.15
CA GLU A 355 -18.86 8.53 19.51
C GLU A 355 -18.23 7.54 20.51
N LEU A 356 -17.21 7.98 21.25
CA LEU A 356 -16.54 7.16 22.27
C LEU A 356 -17.45 6.75 23.44
N ARG A 357 -18.46 7.56 23.78
CA ARG A 357 -19.49 7.18 24.76
C ARG A 357 -20.43 6.12 24.18
N ILE A 358 -20.89 6.30 22.94
CA ILE A 358 -21.78 5.38 22.25
C ILE A 358 -21.11 4.00 22.07
N VAL A 359 -19.83 3.93 21.67
CA VAL A 359 -19.10 2.64 21.59
C VAL A 359 -19.10 1.92 22.93
N ARG A 360 -18.83 2.61 24.05
CA ARG A 360 -18.82 1.98 25.38
C ARG A 360 -20.19 1.45 25.80
N ILE A 361 -21.27 2.16 25.47
CA ILE A 361 -22.64 1.69 25.70
C ILE A 361 -22.94 0.45 24.83
N LEU A 362 -22.55 0.49 23.55
CA LEU A 362 -22.71 -0.64 22.63
C LEU A 362 -21.92 -1.88 23.08
N ILE A 363 -20.75 -1.74 23.71
CA ILE A 363 -20.01 -2.87 24.29
C ILE A 363 -20.82 -3.56 25.40
N ILE A 364 -21.43 -2.78 26.29
CA ILE A 364 -22.28 -3.30 27.38
C ILE A 364 -23.49 -4.04 26.77
N LEU A 365 -24.18 -3.43 25.80
CA LEU A 365 -25.31 -4.04 25.09
C LEU A 365 -24.92 -5.33 24.36
N CYS A 366 -23.77 -5.35 23.66
CA CYS A 366 -23.24 -6.55 23.01
C CYS A 366 -22.94 -7.66 24.04
N THR A 367 -22.38 -7.29 25.20
CA THR A 367 -22.04 -8.27 26.26
C THR A 367 -23.32 -8.88 26.88
N ILE A 368 -24.37 -8.08 27.08
CA ILE A 368 -25.70 -8.57 27.50
C ILE A 368 -26.29 -9.49 26.44
N ALA A 369 -26.23 -9.12 25.16
CA ALA A 369 -26.73 -9.95 24.06
C ALA A 369 -26.01 -11.31 23.97
N SER A 370 -24.67 -11.33 24.06
CA SER A 370 -23.88 -12.58 24.13
C SER A 370 -24.29 -13.45 25.32
N SER A 371 -24.53 -12.84 26.49
CA SER A 371 -24.96 -13.56 27.69
C SER A 371 -26.36 -14.18 27.51
N LEU A 372 -27.31 -13.46 26.89
CA LEU A 372 -28.64 -14.00 26.58
C LEU A 372 -28.57 -15.18 25.59
N ILE A 373 -27.76 -15.08 24.53
CA ILE A 373 -27.52 -16.19 23.59
C ILE A 373 -26.95 -17.41 24.33
N SER A 374 -25.99 -17.18 25.24
CA SER A 374 -25.39 -18.22 26.09
C SER A 374 -26.37 -18.88 27.08
N PHE A 375 -27.50 -18.26 27.40
CA PHE A 375 -28.54 -18.88 28.23
C PHE A 375 -29.56 -19.67 27.40
N ILE A 376 -29.85 -19.21 26.17
CA ILE A 376 -30.78 -19.87 25.24
C ILE A 376 -30.15 -21.16 24.69
N CYS A 377 -28.92 -21.08 24.19
CA CYS A 377 -28.21 -22.20 23.60
C CYS A 377 -27.38 -22.93 24.67
N LYS A 378 -27.79 -24.14 25.06
CA LYS A 378 -27.10 -24.91 26.12
C LYS A 378 -25.80 -25.55 25.63
N GLU A 379 -25.71 -25.91 24.35
CA GLU A 379 -24.57 -26.61 23.76
C GLU A 379 -23.59 -25.64 23.09
N LEU A 380 -22.31 -25.79 23.41
CA LEU A 380 -21.23 -24.93 22.94
C LEU A 380 -21.02 -25.03 21.42
N TRP A 381 -21.19 -26.25 20.86
CA TRP A 381 -21.05 -26.56 19.44
C TRP A 381 -22.03 -25.76 18.55
N ASN A 382 -23.32 -25.80 18.91
CA ASN A 382 -24.40 -25.20 18.12
C ASN A 382 -24.30 -23.66 18.11
N ILE A 383 -23.78 -23.05 19.20
CA ILE A 383 -23.46 -21.61 19.23
C ILE A 383 -22.37 -21.27 18.18
N GLY A 384 -21.33 -22.10 18.07
CA GLY A 384 -20.26 -21.92 17.10
C GLY A 384 -20.76 -21.98 15.65
N ILE A 385 -21.57 -23.00 15.34
CA ILE A 385 -22.19 -23.18 14.02
C ILE A 385 -23.10 -22.02 13.65
N LEU A 386 -23.96 -21.57 14.58
CA LEU A 386 -24.80 -20.39 14.37
C LEU A 386 -23.96 -19.18 13.97
N GLY A 387 -22.82 -18.96 14.62
CA GLY A 387 -21.85 -17.94 14.20
C GLY A 387 -21.37 -18.14 12.76
N GLU A 388 -20.89 -19.34 12.41
CA GLU A 388 -20.35 -19.65 11.09
C GLU A 388 -21.40 -19.56 9.97
N HIS A 389 -22.67 -19.94 10.20
CA HIS A 389 -23.78 -19.80 9.23
C HIS A 389 -23.94 -18.34 8.76
N PHE A 390 -23.89 -17.38 9.70
CA PHE A 390 -24.01 -15.95 9.38
C PHE A 390 -22.72 -15.31 8.83
N TYR A 391 -21.59 -16.03 8.80
CA TYR A 391 -20.30 -15.48 8.40
C TYR A 391 -19.63 -16.18 7.24
N SER A 392 -19.27 -17.45 7.33
CA SER A 392 -18.35 -18.08 6.37
C SER A 392 -18.91 -18.18 4.94
N PRO A 393 -20.12 -18.72 4.70
CA PRO A 393 -20.69 -18.77 3.35
C PRO A 393 -21.24 -17.42 2.87
N ILE A 394 -21.58 -16.48 3.75
CA ILE A 394 -22.17 -15.18 3.36
C ILE A 394 -21.09 -14.11 3.17
N ILE A 395 -20.17 -13.96 4.12
CA ILE A 395 -19.16 -12.89 4.18
C ILE A 395 -17.76 -13.43 3.89
N GLY A 396 -17.41 -14.59 4.45
CA GLY A 396 -16.09 -15.19 4.36
C GLY A 396 -15.64 -15.47 2.93
N ALA A 397 -16.49 -16.14 2.13
CA ALA A 397 -16.18 -16.45 0.74
C ALA A 397 -16.05 -15.18 -0.15
N PRO A 398 -17.00 -14.22 -0.16
CA PRO A 398 -16.81 -12.97 -0.91
C PRO A 398 -15.63 -12.13 -0.42
N LEU A 399 -15.35 -12.11 0.89
CA LEU A 399 -14.20 -11.40 1.47
C LEU A 399 -12.87 -12.01 0.98
N LEU A 400 -12.74 -13.34 1.04
CA LEU A 400 -11.54 -14.06 0.60
C LEU A 400 -11.25 -13.77 -0.88
N VAL A 401 -12.27 -13.86 -1.74
CA VAL A 401 -12.16 -13.57 -3.18
C VAL A 401 -11.85 -12.09 -3.45
N THR A 402 -12.42 -11.18 -2.66
CA THR A 402 -12.12 -9.73 -2.67
C THR A 402 -10.69 -9.42 -2.24
N ILE A 403 -10.13 -10.18 -1.29
CA ILE A 403 -8.72 -10.08 -0.88
C ILE A 403 -7.79 -10.64 -1.94
N LEU A 404 -8.15 -11.73 -2.62
CA LEU A 404 -7.37 -12.31 -3.73
C LEU A 404 -7.36 -11.44 -5.00
N GLY A 405 -8.20 -10.41 -5.06
CA GLY A 405 -8.12 -9.35 -6.08
C GLY A 405 -9.29 -9.31 -7.04
N PHE A 406 -10.32 -10.11 -6.82
CA PHE A 406 -11.57 -9.98 -7.56
C PHE A 406 -12.16 -8.58 -7.37
N ARG A 407 -12.42 -7.90 -8.48
CA ARG A 407 -13.18 -6.65 -8.53
C ARG A 407 -14.30 -6.87 -9.54
N SER A 408 -15.53 -6.79 -9.05
CA SER A 408 -16.76 -6.95 -9.82
C SER A 408 -17.82 -6.02 -9.23
N THR A 409 -19.02 -6.00 -9.80
CA THR A 409 -20.08 -5.12 -9.33
C THR A 409 -20.71 -5.60 -8.03
N SER A 410 -21.40 -4.68 -7.34
CA SER A 410 -22.19 -5.00 -6.15
C SER A 410 -23.23 -6.09 -6.40
N ARG A 411 -23.75 -6.20 -7.64
CA ARG A 411 -24.72 -7.22 -8.01
C ARG A 411 -24.12 -8.62 -7.89
N VAL A 412 -22.94 -8.85 -8.44
CA VAL A 412 -22.24 -10.15 -8.37
C VAL A 412 -22.00 -10.56 -6.91
N ILE A 413 -21.44 -9.68 -6.09
CA ILE A 413 -21.20 -9.97 -4.67
C ILE A 413 -22.50 -10.26 -3.92
N LEU A 414 -23.57 -9.51 -4.20
CA LEU A 414 -24.88 -9.70 -3.58
C LEU A 414 -25.55 -11.01 -4.03
N THR A 415 -25.37 -11.44 -5.29
CA THR A 415 -25.84 -12.77 -5.75
C THR A 415 -25.10 -13.92 -5.07
N GLY A 416 -23.79 -13.78 -4.81
CA GLY A 416 -23.04 -14.71 -3.98
C GLY A 416 -23.59 -14.77 -2.55
N MET A 417 -23.76 -13.61 -1.91
CA MET A 417 -24.30 -13.52 -0.54
C MET A 417 -25.69 -14.17 -0.42
N ILE A 418 -26.59 -13.88 -1.36
CA ILE A 418 -27.95 -14.43 -1.37
C ILE A 418 -27.95 -15.94 -1.63
N SER A 419 -27.19 -16.42 -2.63
CA SER A 419 -27.13 -17.85 -2.94
C SER A 419 -26.52 -18.68 -1.80
N GLY A 420 -25.49 -18.17 -1.13
CA GLY A 420 -24.94 -18.76 0.09
C GLY A 420 -25.99 -18.89 1.19
N SER A 421 -26.68 -17.79 1.53
CA SER A 421 -27.75 -17.79 2.55
C SER A 421 -28.91 -18.72 2.20
N ILE A 422 -29.41 -18.69 0.96
CA ILE A 422 -30.51 -19.55 0.51
C ILE A 422 -30.07 -21.02 0.54
N SER A 423 -28.84 -21.33 0.13
CA SER A 423 -28.35 -22.71 0.14
C SER A 423 -28.29 -23.30 1.54
N LEU A 424 -27.85 -22.54 2.56
CA LEU A 424 -27.96 -22.98 3.96
C LEU A 424 -29.41 -23.28 4.33
N LEU A 425 -30.33 -22.34 4.13
CA LEU A 425 -31.73 -22.51 4.49
C LEU A 425 -32.40 -23.70 3.80
N VAL A 426 -32.06 -23.97 2.54
CA VAL A 426 -32.58 -25.14 1.79
C VAL A 426 -31.96 -26.44 2.30
N LEU A 427 -30.66 -26.45 2.61
CA LEU A 427 -29.95 -27.63 3.11
C LEU A 427 -30.40 -28.01 4.52
N ASP A 428 -30.50 -27.03 5.43
CA ASP A 428 -31.00 -27.17 6.80
C ASP A 428 -32.48 -27.60 6.82
N TRP A 429 -33.28 -27.21 5.80
CA TRP A 429 -34.69 -27.61 5.66
C TRP A 429 -34.89 -29.02 5.06
N TYR A 430 -33.98 -29.47 4.19
CA TYR A 430 -34.20 -30.67 3.38
C TYR A 430 -33.72 -31.98 4.03
N ASN A 431 -32.93 -31.95 5.12
CA ASN A 431 -32.20 -33.15 5.53
C ASN A 431 -32.03 -33.36 7.05
N GLU A 432 -32.56 -34.48 7.56
CA GLU A 432 -32.31 -34.98 8.92
C GLU A 432 -31.08 -35.91 9.02
N SER A 433 -30.42 -36.23 7.89
CA SER A 433 -29.41 -37.32 7.81
C SER A 433 -27.96 -36.89 7.54
N VAL A 434 -27.70 -35.59 7.33
CA VAL A 434 -26.38 -35.09 6.95
C VAL A 434 -25.90 -34.01 7.93
N THR A 435 -24.59 -33.86 8.04
CA THR A 435 -23.92 -33.19 9.16
C THR A 435 -23.73 -31.70 8.89
N GLU A 436 -23.94 -30.85 9.90
CA GLU A 436 -24.02 -29.37 9.75
C GLU A 436 -22.79 -28.76 9.05
N LEU A 437 -21.61 -29.34 9.25
CA LEU A 437 -20.36 -28.94 8.57
C LEU A 437 -20.41 -29.05 7.04
N TYR A 438 -21.14 -30.03 6.50
CA TYR A 438 -21.38 -30.17 5.06
C TYR A 438 -22.15 -28.97 4.50
N HIS A 439 -23.19 -28.52 5.21
CA HIS A 439 -24.02 -27.40 4.76
C HIS A 439 -23.21 -26.11 4.63
N ILE A 440 -22.32 -25.83 5.59
CA ILE A 440 -21.41 -24.68 5.56
C ILE A 440 -20.46 -24.75 4.35
N VAL A 441 -19.78 -25.89 4.14
CA VAL A 441 -18.79 -26.03 3.06
C VAL A 441 -19.48 -25.98 1.68
N LEU A 442 -20.64 -26.63 1.53
CA LEU A 442 -21.39 -26.58 0.28
C LEU A 442 -21.93 -25.18 -0.02
N ALA A 443 -22.41 -24.44 1.00
CA ALA A 443 -22.86 -23.07 0.83
C ALA A 443 -21.73 -22.10 0.43
N ILE A 444 -20.49 -22.33 0.89
CA ILE A 444 -19.30 -21.59 0.42
C ILE A 444 -19.07 -21.84 -1.07
N ILE A 445 -19.17 -23.09 -1.53
CA ILE A 445 -19.00 -23.47 -2.94
C ILE A 445 -20.13 -22.89 -3.81
N ILE A 446 -21.37 -22.92 -3.33
CA ILE A 446 -22.53 -22.35 -4.03
C ILE A 446 -22.41 -20.83 -4.16
N ASN A 447 -22.00 -20.11 -3.10
CA ASN A 447 -21.71 -18.68 -3.18
C ASN A 447 -20.64 -18.38 -4.25
N PHE A 448 -19.49 -19.07 -4.18
CA PHE A 448 -18.38 -18.86 -5.11
C PHE A 448 -18.78 -19.13 -6.57
N THR A 449 -19.45 -20.25 -6.83
CA THR A 449 -19.91 -20.62 -8.18
C THR A 449 -20.95 -19.64 -8.69
N ALA A 450 -21.91 -19.21 -7.88
CA ALA A 450 -22.87 -18.18 -8.25
C ALA A 450 -22.19 -16.84 -8.59
N MET A 451 -21.20 -16.40 -7.82
CA MET A 451 -20.40 -15.19 -8.15
C MET A 451 -19.65 -15.31 -9.49
N MET A 452 -19.06 -16.47 -9.78
CA MET A 452 -18.33 -16.67 -11.04
C MET A 452 -19.29 -16.76 -12.23
N ILE A 453 -20.41 -17.48 -12.08
CA ILE A 453 -21.44 -17.61 -13.12
C ILE A 453 -22.07 -16.24 -13.42
N THR A 454 -22.43 -15.44 -12.42
CA THR A 454 -23.01 -14.11 -12.67
C THR A 454 -21.97 -13.16 -13.28
N HIS A 455 -20.73 -13.16 -12.81
CA HIS A 455 -19.69 -12.29 -13.37
C HIS A 455 -19.39 -12.59 -14.84
N TYR A 456 -19.08 -13.86 -15.18
CA TYR A 456 -18.68 -14.24 -16.53
C TYR A 456 -19.88 -14.41 -17.47
N GLY A 457 -21.00 -14.95 -16.98
CA GLY A 457 -22.23 -15.15 -17.76
C GLY A 457 -22.92 -13.85 -18.15
N LEU A 458 -23.00 -12.87 -17.23
CA LEU A 458 -23.58 -11.55 -17.51
C LEU A 458 -22.55 -10.52 -18.04
N LYS A 459 -21.28 -10.91 -18.16
CA LYS A 459 -20.15 -10.04 -18.57
C LYS A 459 -20.05 -8.76 -17.73
N GLU A 460 -20.30 -8.87 -16.43
CA GLU A 460 -20.33 -7.74 -15.50
C GLU A 460 -18.96 -7.04 -15.44
N PRO A 461 -18.89 -5.69 -15.44
CA PRO A 461 -17.64 -4.96 -15.52
C PRO A 461 -16.79 -5.21 -14.28
N GLY A 462 -15.58 -5.72 -14.51
CA GLY A 462 -14.68 -6.18 -13.46
C GLY A 462 -13.45 -6.87 -14.01
N ARG A 463 -12.48 -7.15 -13.14
CA ARG A 463 -11.31 -7.98 -13.43
C ARG A 463 -10.64 -8.42 -12.14
N TRP A 464 -9.82 -9.47 -12.24
CA TRP A 464 -8.85 -9.82 -11.20
C TRP A 464 -7.69 -8.80 -11.23
N GLU A 465 -7.45 -8.14 -10.10
CA GLU A 465 -6.25 -7.33 -9.89
C GLU A 465 -5.04 -8.24 -9.66
N ASN A 466 -4.13 -8.33 -10.63
CA ASN A 466 -2.85 -9.03 -10.43
C ASN A 466 -2.00 -8.32 -9.37
N TYR A 467 -2.04 -8.81 -8.13
CA TYR A 467 -1.12 -8.39 -7.10
C TYR A 467 0.27 -8.96 -7.38
N LYS A 468 1.20 -8.08 -7.77
CA LYS A 468 2.63 -8.42 -7.75
C LYS A 468 3.01 -8.79 -6.32
N ILE A 469 3.19 -10.09 -6.08
CA ILE A 469 3.89 -10.62 -4.91
C ILE A 469 5.20 -9.85 -4.84
N VAL A 470 5.38 -9.06 -3.78
CA VAL A 470 6.57 -8.19 -3.64
C VAL A 470 7.76 -9.12 -3.41
N SER A 471 8.55 -9.32 -4.47
CA SER A 471 9.76 -10.14 -4.44
C SER A 471 10.67 -9.69 -3.29
N THR A 472 11.10 -10.65 -2.49
CA THR A 472 11.80 -10.41 -1.22
C THR A 472 13.19 -9.81 -1.47
N PRO A 473 13.50 -8.59 -0.98
CA PRO A 473 14.83 -7.99 -1.19
C PRO A 473 15.97 -8.70 -0.45
N TYR A 474 15.65 -9.66 0.43
CA TYR A 474 16.60 -10.21 1.40
C TYR A 474 17.47 -11.34 0.85
N ILE A 475 17.03 -12.03 -0.21
CA ILE A 475 17.76 -13.17 -0.81
C ILE A 475 19.06 -12.70 -1.52
N LEU A 476 19.20 -11.41 -1.80
CA LEU A 476 20.40 -10.83 -2.40
C LEU A 476 21.44 -10.28 -1.40
N CYS A 477 21.20 -10.37 -0.08
CA CYS A 477 21.99 -9.63 0.92
C CYS A 477 22.72 -10.50 1.98
N SER A 478 23.09 -11.74 1.66
CA SER A 478 23.94 -12.57 2.54
C SER A 478 25.05 -13.36 1.81
N LYS A 479 25.75 -12.71 0.87
CA LYS A 479 27.13 -13.05 0.52
C LYS A 479 28.05 -11.94 1.02
N ASN A 480 28.51 -12.02 2.28
CA ASN A 480 29.66 -11.25 2.76
C ASN A 480 30.29 -11.86 4.02
N ASN A 481 31.24 -12.76 3.78
CA ASN A 481 32.53 -12.93 4.45
C ASN A 481 32.61 -12.82 5.98
N ILE A 482 32.68 -14.00 6.62
CA ILE A 482 33.09 -14.25 8.02
C ILE A 482 34.43 -13.58 8.37
N ILE A 483 35.33 -13.38 7.39
CA ILE A 483 36.65 -12.78 7.55
C ILE A 483 36.59 -11.36 8.18
N ASN A 484 35.57 -10.57 7.82
CA ASN A 484 35.40 -9.21 8.36
C ASN A 484 34.94 -9.18 9.83
N TYR A 485 34.41 -10.29 10.37
CA TYR A 485 34.06 -10.39 11.78
C TYR A 485 35.27 -10.62 12.68
N ILE A 486 36.29 -11.32 12.19
CA ILE A 486 37.50 -11.68 12.95
C ILE A 486 38.38 -10.44 13.18
N GLN A 487 38.52 -9.58 12.17
CA GLN A 487 39.32 -8.35 12.28
C GLN A 487 38.69 -7.27 13.19
N ALA A 488 37.44 -7.43 13.62
CA ALA A 488 36.72 -6.44 14.43
C ALA A 488 36.84 -6.63 15.95
N LEU A 489 37.53 -7.68 16.43
CA LEU A 489 37.58 -8.12 17.83
C LEU A 489 37.82 -7.00 18.87
N PRO A 490 38.79 -6.08 18.73
CA PRO A 490 38.99 -4.99 19.70
C PRO A 490 37.82 -4.00 19.78
N SER A 491 37.06 -3.82 18.69
CA SER A 491 35.89 -2.93 18.68
C SER A 491 34.69 -3.52 19.44
N ILE A 492 34.72 -4.82 19.77
CA ILE A 492 33.63 -5.52 20.43
C ILE A 492 33.42 -5.03 21.86
N TRP A 493 34.48 -4.73 22.63
CA TRP A 493 34.34 -4.24 24.01
C TRP A 493 33.59 -2.90 24.07
N ASN A 494 33.96 -1.95 23.21
CA ASN A 494 33.23 -0.67 23.09
C ASN A 494 31.81 -0.86 22.54
N ARG A 495 31.56 -1.85 21.68
CA ARG A 495 30.21 -2.24 21.24
C ARG A 495 29.37 -2.89 22.35
N ILE A 496 29.99 -3.64 23.26
CA ILE A 496 29.33 -4.21 24.44
C ILE A 496 28.99 -3.09 25.42
N LEU A 497 29.93 -2.21 25.76
CA LEU A 497 29.70 -1.05 26.64
C LEU A 497 28.64 -0.07 26.10
N THR A 498 28.63 0.18 24.78
CA THR A 498 27.58 0.99 24.15
C THR A 498 26.25 0.24 24.02
N TYR A 499 26.25 -1.09 23.94
CA TYR A 499 25.03 -1.88 24.01
C TYR A 499 24.41 -1.86 25.42
N THR A 500 25.21 -2.12 26.45
CA THR A 500 24.76 -2.21 27.84
C THR A 500 24.28 -0.85 28.38
N SER A 501 25.04 0.22 28.15
CA SER A 501 24.62 1.59 28.51
C SER A 501 23.36 2.06 27.77
N ASN A 502 23.10 1.59 26.55
CA ASN A 502 21.86 1.87 25.85
C ASN A 502 20.66 1.09 26.41
N MET A 503 20.83 -0.05 27.09
CA MET A 503 19.71 -0.74 27.75
C MET A 503 19.20 0.03 28.97
N LEU A 504 20.10 0.70 29.71
CA LEU A 504 19.77 1.47 30.91
C LEU A 504 19.08 2.83 30.67
N LYS A 505 19.01 3.31 29.42
CA LYS A 505 18.38 4.60 29.08
C LYS A 505 16.88 4.70 29.42
N HIS A 506 16.25 3.58 29.80
CA HIS A 506 14.87 3.54 30.28
C HIS A 506 14.83 2.99 31.71
N GLN A 507 15.24 3.81 32.68
CA GLN A 507 15.38 3.47 34.10
C GLN A 507 14.15 2.74 34.69
N HIS A 508 12.93 3.09 34.28
CA HIS A 508 11.69 2.47 34.78
C HIS A 508 11.63 0.95 34.60
N TYR A 509 12.17 0.38 33.51
CA TYR A 509 12.16 -1.07 33.34
C TYR A 509 13.00 -1.78 34.40
N CYS A 510 14.12 -1.18 34.83
CA CYS A 510 15.05 -1.79 35.77
C CYS A 510 14.46 -1.93 37.18
N PHE A 511 13.53 -1.03 37.56
CA PHE A 511 12.81 -1.08 38.83
C PHE A 511 11.77 -2.22 38.87
N TYR A 512 10.92 -2.34 37.84
CA TYR A 512 9.94 -3.42 37.78
C TYR A 512 10.59 -4.80 37.79
N THR A 513 11.80 -4.92 37.25
CA THR A 513 12.52 -6.18 37.12
C THR A 513 13.29 -6.59 38.36
N SER A 514 13.80 -5.63 39.14
CA SER A 514 14.39 -5.94 40.44
C SER A 514 13.30 -6.32 41.45
N ALA A 515 12.16 -5.62 41.43
CA ALA A 515 10.96 -6.01 42.18
C ALA A 515 10.44 -7.41 41.77
N PHE A 516 10.39 -7.71 40.47
CA PHE A 516 10.02 -9.05 39.99
C PHE A 516 11.03 -10.12 40.42
N ALA A 517 12.34 -9.87 40.30
CA ALA A 517 13.38 -10.83 40.71
C ALA A 517 13.30 -11.16 42.21
N ILE A 518 13.07 -10.14 43.06
CA ILE A 518 12.86 -10.33 44.52
C ILE A 518 11.63 -11.22 44.77
N LEU A 519 10.51 -10.94 44.08
CA LEU A 519 9.26 -11.70 44.22
C LEU A 519 9.37 -13.13 43.66
N SER A 520 10.12 -13.34 42.58
CA SER A 520 10.38 -14.68 42.05
C SER A 520 11.26 -15.49 43.00
N LEU A 521 12.32 -14.89 43.55
CA LEU A 521 13.24 -15.55 44.48
C LEU A 521 12.55 -15.88 45.82
N SER A 522 11.66 -15.02 46.31
CA SER A 522 10.91 -15.31 47.54
C SER A 522 9.89 -16.45 47.34
N ILE A 523 9.17 -16.48 46.22
CA ILE A 523 8.28 -17.61 45.89
C ILE A 523 9.08 -18.91 45.72
N MET A 524 10.20 -18.87 44.97
CA MET A 524 11.08 -20.04 44.81
C MET A 524 11.63 -20.53 46.16
N SER A 525 12.04 -19.62 47.05
CA SER A 525 12.56 -19.98 48.38
C SER A 525 11.52 -20.70 49.23
N ILE A 526 10.31 -20.14 49.37
CA ILE A 526 9.24 -20.70 50.21
C ILE A 526 8.86 -22.11 49.72
N LEU A 527 8.69 -22.28 48.40
CA LEU A 527 8.28 -23.55 47.81
C LEU A 527 9.40 -24.61 47.81
N SER A 528 10.67 -24.22 47.61
CA SER A 528 11.81 -25.16 47.68
C SER A 528 12.11 -25.62 49.10
N ILE A 529 11.90 -24.76 50.10
CA ILE A 529 12.01 -25.10 51.52
C ILE A 529 10.88 -26.05 51.94
N SER A 530 9.66 -25.89 51.42
CA SER A 530 8.56 -26.82 51.71
C SER A 530 8.68 -28.19 51.02
N SER A 531 9.43 -28.30 49.92
CA SER A 531 9.48 -29.53 49.12
C SER A 531 10.54 -30.54 49.58
N ASN A 532 11.55 -30.12 50.35
CA ASN A 532 12.72 -30.96 50.68
C ASN A 532 12.89 -31.21 52.18
N SER A 533 13.10 -32.49 52.54
CA SER A 533 13.41 -32.91 53.91
C SER A 533 14.86 -32.61 54.30
N SER A 534 15.04 -31.55 55.12
CA SER A 534 16.18 -31.23 56.00
C SER A 534 17.62 -31.10 55.43
N GLU A 535 18.09 -32.01 54.58
CA GLU A 535 19.52 -32.16 54.24
C GLU A 535 20.06 -30.96 53.43
N ASN A 536 19.30 -30.46 52.46
CA ASN A 536 19.76 -29.38 51.56
C ASN A 536 19.52 -27.95 52.08
N SER A 537 19.08 -27.82 53.33
CA SER A 537 18.68 -26.53 53.93
C SER A 537 19.80 -25.48 53.97
N GLN A 538 21.04 -25.87 54.27
CA GLN A 538 22.17 -24.95 54.35
C GLN A 538 22.55 -24.36 52.97
N MET A 539 22.61 -25.20 51.93
CA MET A 539 22.96 -24.76 50.58
C MET A 539 21.88 -23.83 50.00
N ILE A 540 20.60 -24.17 50.19
CA ILE A 540 19.47 -23.32 49.82
C ILE A 540 19.60 -21.95 50.50
N ASN A 541 19.84 -21.93 51.82
CA ASN A 541 20.00 -20.68 52.56
C ASN A 541 21.18 -19.83 52.07
N ILE A 542 22.33 -20.43 51.74
CA ILE A 542 23.51 -19.70 51.22
C ILE A 542 23.20 -19.07 49.85
N LEU A 543 22.67 -19.84 48.89
CA LEU A 543 22.28 -19.35 47.57
C LEU A 543 21.26 -18.21 47.66
N LEU A 544 20.27 -18.36 48.56
CA LEU A 544 19.26 -17.35 48.80
C LEU A 544 19.87 -16.08 49.43
N LEU A 545 20.73 -16.20 50.44
CA LEU A 545 21.36 -15.05 51.10
C LEU A 545 22.14 -14.16 50.11
N PHE A 546 22.93 -14.79 49.24
CA PHE A 546 23.63 -14.07 48.16
C PHE A 546 22.65 -13.46 47.16
N SER A 547 21.62 -14.20 46.71
CA SER A 547 20.65 -13.68 45.73
C SER A 547 19.86 -12.47 46.26
N PHE A 548 19.37 -12.53 47.51
CA PHE A 548 18.68 -11.41 48.15
C PHE A 548 19.64 -10.24 48.44
N GLY A 549 20.86 -10.53 48.88
CA GLY A 549 21.91 -9.52 49.05
C GLY A 549 22.20 -8.75 47.76
N PHE A 550 22.39 -9.45 46.64
CA PHE A 550 22.54 -8.80 45.34
C PHE A 550 21.28 -8.02 44.94
N THR A 551 20.06 -8.58 45.10
CA THR A 551 18.83 -7.86 44.72
C THR A 551 18.65 -6.54 45.50
N THR A 552 18.96 -6.52 46.78
CA THR A 552 18.83 -5.35 47.65
C THR A 552 19.91 -4.29 47.38
N ILE A 553 21.16 -4.71 47.16
CA ILE A 553 22.24 -3.80 46.71
C ILE A 553 21.85 -3.12 45.38
N PHE A 554 21.28 -3.87 44.43
CA PHE A 554 20.88 -3.32 43.14
C PHE A 554 19.66 -2.38 43.19
N THR A 555 18.67 -2.62 44.05
CA THR A 555 17.55 -1.68 44.25
C THR A 555 18.00 -0.40 44.95
N ILE A 556 18.90 -0.49 45.92
CA ILE A 556 19.46 0.68 46.64
C ILE A 556 20.36 1.51 45.71
N TYR A 557 21.24 0.87 44.93
CA TYR A 557 22.15 1.58 44.01
C TYR A 557 21.39 2.45 42.98
N GLN A 558 20.24 1.97 42.49
CA GLN A 558 19.38 2.71 41.56
C GLN A 558 18.83 4.03 42.13
N PHE A 559 18.72 4.16 43.46
CA PHE A 559 18.34 5.42 44.12
C PHE A 559 19.50 6.39 44.30
N LEU A 560 20.77 5.93 44.28
CA LEU A 560 21.95 6.77 44.49
C LEU A 560 22.55 7.32 43.18
N SER A 561 22.42 6.63 42.03
CA SER A 561 23.10 7.02 40.79
C SER A 561 22.40 8.14 40.01
N SER A 562 22.58 9.39 40.43
CA SER A 562 22.08 10.59 39.74
C SER A 562 23.02 11.14 38.64
N THR A 563 24.25 10.61 38.51
CA THR A 563 25.29 11.17 37.64
C THR A 563 25.47 10.39 36.32
N PRO A 564 25.49 11.08 35.15
CA PRO A 564 25.40 10.41 33.84
C PRO A 564 26.62 9.56 33.46
N ASP A 565 27.83 9.90 33.94
CA ASP A 565 29.06 9.19 33.57
C ASP A 565 29.22 7.79 34.21
N SER A 566 28.49 7.51 35.30
CA SER A 566 28.47 6.19 35.95
C SER A 566 27.84 5.07 35.09
N ASN A 567 27.02 5.45 34.08
CA ASN A 567 26.21 4.52 33.29
C ASN A 567 26.99 3.55 32.38
N LYS A 568 28.29 3.78 32.14
CA LYS A 568 29.08 2.97 31.20
C LYS A 568 29.26 1.52 31.66
N TYR A 569 29.60 1.32 32.93
CA TYR A 569 29.83 -0.01 33.52
C TYR A 569 28.57 -0.58 34.17
N LEU A 570 27.64 0.29 34.60
CA LEU A 570 26.39 -0.10 35.25
C LEU A 570 25.58 -1.12 34.43
N GLY A 571 25.55 -0.99 33.10
CA GLY A 571 24.80 -1.91 32.25
C GLY A 571 25.42 -3.30 32.12
N LEU A 572 26.72 -3.44 32.41
CA LEU A 572 27.43 -4.71 32.41
C LEU A 572 27.17 -5.42 33.75
N ILE A 573 27.27 -4.66 34.85
CA ILE A 573 26.87 -5.02 36.20
C ILE A 573 25.38 -5.48 36.23
N TRP A 574 24.50 -4.80 35.49
CA TRP A 574 23.09 -5.16 35.31
C TRP A 574 22.86 -6.50 34.58
N LEU A 575 23.67 -6.84 33.57
CA LEU A 575 23.58 -8.15 32.93
C LEU A 575 24.02 -9.28 33.87
N ILE A 576 25.04 -9.05 34.70
CA ILE A 576 25.49 -9.99 35.73
C ILE A 576 24.38 -10.22 36.77
N PHE A 577 23.65 -9.18 37.16
CA PHE A 577 22.47 -9.32 38.03
C PHE A 577 21.36 -10.19 37.43
N ILE A 578 20.94 -9.90 36.19
CA ILE A 578 19.90 -10.70 35.50
C ILE A 578 20.35 -12.15 35.37
N PHE A 579 21.63 -12.38 35.04
CA PHE A 579 22.21 -13.72 34.96
C PHE A 579 22.12 -14.46 36.30
N PHE A 580 22.58 -13.83 37.39
CA PHE A 580 22.64 -14.47 38.70
C PHE A 580 21.23 -14.72 39.27
N ALA A 581 20.39 -13.68 39.32
CA ALA A 581 19.13 -13.69 40.06
C ALA A 581 17.93 -14.30 39.30
N LEU A 582 17.90 -14.25 37.96
CA LEU A 582 16.79 -14.81 37.17
C LEU A 582 17.14 -16.15 36.52
N ILE A 583 18.41 -16.44 36.26
CA ILE A 583 18.85 -17.70 35.65
C ILE A 583 19.50 -18.60 36.69
N LEU A 584 20.74 -18.31 37.10
CA LEU A 584 21.63 -19.22 37.83
C LEU A 584 21.01 -19.75 39.15
N THR A 585 20.51 -18.86 40.00
CA THR A 585 19.92 -19.25 41.29
C THR A 585 18.64 -20.06 41.12
N ASN A 586 17.81 -19.71 40.13
CA ASN A 586 16.53 -20.40 39.88
C ASN A 586 16.74 -21.76 39.20
N THR A 587 17.76 -21.90 38.32
CA THR A 587 18.19 -23.22 37.83
C THR A 587 18.65 -24.10 38.98
N ALA A 588 19.43 -23.55 39.93
CA ALA A 588 19.91 -24.33 41.07
C ALA A 588 18.76 -24.78 41.99
N LEU A 589 17.86 -23.86 42.36
CA LEU A 589 16.68 -24.18 43.20
C LEU A 589 15.73 -25.19 42.53
N LEU A 590 15.57 -25.13 41.20
CA LEU A 590 14.78 -26.11 40.45
C LEU A 590 15.38 -27.52 40.48
N ILE A 591 16.70 -27.64 40.33
CA ILE A 591 17.39 -28.94 40.37
C ILE A 591 17.38 -29.50 41.81
N ILE A 592 17.66 -28.67 42.82
CA ILE A 592 17.62 -29.05 44.25
C ILE A 592 16.23 -29.58 44.64
N SER A 593 15.15 -28.97 44.12
CA SER A 593 13.77 -29.40 44.35
C SER A 593 13.30 -30.56 43.45
N LYS A 594 14.24 -31.27 42.79
CA LYS A 594 13.97 -32.41 41.91
C LYS A 594 12.88 -32.13 40.86
N PHE A 595 12.91 -30.94 40.27
CA PHE A 595 11.94 -30.48 39.25
C PHE A 595 10.48 -30.42 39.72
N HIS A 596 10.23 -30.06 41.00
CA HIS A 596 8.89 -29.83 41.52
C HIS A 596 8.05 -28.93 40.61
N LYS A 597 6.80 -29.36 40.31
CA LYS A 597 5.96 -28.86 39.20
C LYS A 597 5.75 -27.34 39.22
N ILE A 598 5.46 -26.79 40.40
CA ILE A 598 5.25 -25.33 40.57
C ILE A 598 6.57 -24.56 40.42
N LEU A 599 7.69 -25.13 40.89
CA LEU A 599 9.02 -24.51 40.75
C LEU A 599 9.47 -24.52 39.28
N LEU A 600 9.18 -25.59 38.53
CA LEU A 600 9.40 -25.63 37.07
C LEU A 600 8.61 -24.51 36.36
N LEU A 601 7.35 -24.30 36.75
CA LEU A 601 6.48 -23.28 36.17
C LEU A 601 6.99 -21.86 36.47
N CYS A 602 7.42 -21.57 37.69
CA CYS A 602 8.07 -20.30 38.04
C CYS A 602 9.43 -20.10 37.33
N PHE A 603 10.22 -21.16 37.15
CA PHE A 603 11.48 -21.10 36.39
C PHE A 603 11.24 -20.71 34.92
N LEU A 604 10.22 -21.28 34.27
CA LEU A 604 9.83 -20.90 32.90
C LEU A 604 9.44 -19.42 32.81
N VAL A 605 8.69 -18.88 33.79
CA VAL A 605 8.37 -17.44 33.84
C VAL A 605 9.64 -16.59 33.96
N ASN A 606 10.62 -17.00 34.76
CA ASN A 606 11.87 -16.25 34.92
C ASN A 606 12.69 -16.20 33.62
N LEU A 607 12.74 -17.30 32.86
CA LEU A 607 13.38 -17.34 31.53
C LEU A 607 12.64 -16.48 30.49
N ILE A 608 11.30 -16.46 30.54
CA ILE A 608 10.46 -15.55 29.75
C ILE A 608 10.83 -14.09 30.05
N VAL A 609 10.96 -13.73 31.33
CA VAL A 609 11.36 -12.38 31.74
C VAL A 609 12.76 -12.04 31.22
N VAL A 610 13.76 -12.92 31.35
CA VAL A 610 15.10 -12.72 30.76
C VAL A 610 15.04 -12.42 29.25
N GLY A 611 14.18 -13.14 28.50
CA GLY A 611 13.95 -12.91 27.07
C GLY A 611 13.34 -11.55 26.72
N ILE A 612 12.52 -10.99 27.61
CA ILE A 612 11.96 -9.63 27.50
C ILE A 612 13.06 -8.58 27.76
N LEU A 613 13.85 -8.77 28.83
CA LEU A 613 14.80 -7.78 29.33
C LEU A 613 16.08 -7.67 28.51
N VAL A 614 16.55 -8.76 27.91
CA VAL A 614 17.84 -8.83 27.21
C VAL A 614 17.62 -9.01 25.70
N ARG A 615 18.59 -8.64 24.83
CA ARG A 615 18.53 -9.06 23.42
C ARG A 615 18.71 -10.57 23.31
N TRP A 616 17.90 -11.22 22.46
CA TRP A 616 17.86 -12.68 22.33
C TRP A 616 19.23 -13.36 22.23
N LYS A 617 20.17 -12.79 21.47
CA LYS A 617 21.53 -13.37 21.33
C LYS A 617 22.25 -13.49 22.67
N VAL A 618 22.13 -12.45 23.51
CA VAL A 618 22.77 -12.41 24.82
C VAL A 618 21.95 -13.23 25.83
N ALA A 619 20.62 -13.20 25.75
CA ALA A 619 19.74 -14.05 26.56
C ALA A 619 20.02 -15.55 26.36
N VAL A 620 20.11 -16.03 25.10
CA VAL A 620 20.44 -17.44 24.78
C VAL A 620 21.80 -17.84 25.39
N ILE A 621 22.82 -17.01 25.21
CA ILE A 621 24.16 -17.24 25.77
C ILE A 621 24.11 -17.29 27.31
N MET A 622 23.42 -16.33 27.94
CA MET A 622 23.24 -16.29 29.39
C MET A 622 22.49 -17.52 29.92
N ILE A 623 21.48 -18.02 29.21
CA ILE A 623 20.68 -19.17 29.65
C ILE A 623 21.50 -20.45 29.55
N ILE A 624 22.22 -20.67 28.45
CA ILE A 624 23.11 -21.83 28.28
C ILE A 624 24.20 -21.83 29.36
N ILE A 625 24.91 -20.70 29.53
CA ILE A 625 25.98 -20.58 30.53
C ILE A 625 25.43 -20.71 31.95
N GLY A 626 24.24 -20.19 32.23
CA GLY A 626 23.62 -20.24 33.56
C GLY A 626 23.19 -21.65 33.96
N ILE A 627 22.61 -22.41 33.03
CA ILE A 627 22.26 -23.82 33.26
C ILE A 627 23.52 -24.66 33.50
N VAL A 628 24.56 -24.49 32.67
CA VAL A 628 25.83 -25.23 32.82
C VAL A 628 26.52 -24.90 34.15
N LEU A 629 26.69 -23.62 34.48
CA LEU A 629 27.32 -23.22 35.74
C LEU A 629 26.49 -23.63 36.97
N ALA A 630 25.16 -23.63 36.90
CA ALA A 630 24.34 -24.12 38.01
C ALA A 630 24.53 -25.62 38.25
N MET A 631 24.66 -26.43 37.19
CA MET A 631 24.96 -27.86 37.30
C MET A 631 26.38 -28.11 37.86
N GLU A 632 27.39 -27.35 37.40
CA GLU A 632 28.75 -27.46 37.93
C GLU A 632 28.82 -27.06 39.42
N ILE A 633 28.16 -25.96 39.81
CA ILE A 633 28.06 -25.52 41.21
C ILE A 633 27.41 -26.61 42.06
N LEU A 634 26.29 -27.18 41.62
CA LEU A 634 25.60 -28.26 42.34
C LEU A 634 26.47 -29.50 42.51
N ASN A 635 27.17 -29.93 41.45
CA ASN A 635 28.07 -31.08 41.49
C ASN A 635 29.25 -30.90 42.47
N ILE A 636 29.70 -29.66 42.70
CA ILE A 636 30.75 -29.34 43.70
C ILE A 636 30.23 -29.50 45.15
N PHE A 637 28.95 -29.20 45.39
CA PHE A 637 28.35 -29.26 46.74
C PHE A 637 27.68 -30.60 47.07
N GLU A 638 27.09 -31.29 46.09
CA GLU A 638 26.52 -32.64 46.22
C GLU A 638 26.95 -33.56 45.05
N PRO A 639 28.04 -34.33 45.18
CA PRO A 639 28.55 -35.19 44.10
C PRO A 639 27.70 -36.44 43.82
N GLN A 640 26.55 -36.60 44.49
CA GLN A 640 25.59 -37.69 44.25
C GLN A 640 24.37 -37.26 43.42
N ILE A 641 24.21 -35.97 43.08
CA ILE A 641 23.18 -35.55 42.12
C ILE A 641 23.58 -36.05 40.73
N SER A 642 22.76 -36.90 40.12
CA SER A 642 22.96 -37.35 38.74
C SER A 642 22.93 -36.15 37.77
N LEU A 643 24.08 -35.81 37.16
CA LEU A 643 24.21 -34.70 36.20
C LEU A 643 23.24 -34.80 35.02
N ILE A 644 22.82 -36.03 34.69
CA ILE A 644 21.73 -36.29 33.75
C ILE A 644 20.50 -36.57 34.61
N PRO A 645 19.55 -35.63 34.74
CA PRO A 645 18.27 -35.93 35.36
C PRO A 645 17.56 -37.02 34.54
N PRO A 646 16.83 -37.95 35.18
CA PRO A 646 16.19 -39.05 34.48
C PRO A 646 15.26 -38.52 33.38
N VAL A 647 15.21 -39.26 32.27
CA VAL A 647 14.43 -38.95 31.07
C VAL A 647 12.96 -38.65 31.43
N ASP A 648 12.49 -39.30 32.49
CA ASP A 648 11.11 -39.31 32.98
C ASP A 648 10.81 -38.20 34.02
N SER A 649 11.70 -37.23 34.29
CA SER A 649 11.46 -36.18 35.32
C SER A 649 11.33 -34.75 34.78
N GLY A 650 10.63 -34.55 33.67
CA GLY A 650 10.23 -33.20 33.24
C GLY A 650 11.33 -32.30 32.66
N VAL A 651 12.52 -32.85 32.33
CA VAL A 651 13.66 -32.06 31.81
C VAL A 651 13.68 -31.91 30.29
N ILE A 652 13.40 -32.97 29.54
CA ILE A 652 13.19 -32.88 28.07
C ILE A 652 12.13 -31.82 27.69
N PRO A 653 10.98 -31.73 28.39
CA PRO A 653 9.98 -30.68 28.17
C PRO A 653 10.47 -29.30 28.60
N ALA A 654 11.17 -29.18 29.73
CA ALA A 654 11.80 -27.92 30.12
C ALA A 654 12.74 -27.42 29.02
N VAL A 655 13.61 -28.28 28.49
CA VAL A 655 14.54 -27.96 27.40
C VAL A 655 13.79 -27.65 26.10
N LEU A 656 12.77 -28.43 25.72
CA LEU A 656 11.98 -28.18 24.51
C LEU A 656 11.15 -26.90 24.59
N MET A 657 10.52 -26.61 25.73
CA MET A 657 9.74 -25.39 25.95
C MET A 657 10.63 -24.16 26.11
N VAL A 658 11.79 -24.27 26.79
CA VAL A 658 12.79 -23.20 26.80
C VAL A 658 13.33 -22.98 25.39
N SER A 659 13.56 -24.03 24.60
CA SER A 659 13.97 -23.90 23.19
C SER A 659 12.89 -23.24 22.34
N SER A 660 11.60 -23.53 22.54
CA SER A 660 10.51 -22.96 21.74
C SER A 660 10.17 -21.53 22.14
N VAL A 661 10.22 -21.20 23.44
CA VAL A 661 10.14 -19.83 23.96
C VAL A 661 11.32 -19.00 23.47
N LEU A 662 12.55 -19.53 23.53
CA LEU A 662 13.72 -18.88 22.93
C LEU A 662 13.54 -18.70 21.42
N PHE A 663 13.10 -19.72 20.68
CA PHE A 663 12.88 -19.62 19.24
C PHE A 663 11.82 -18.56 18.88
N MET A 664 10.76 -18.46 19.67
CA MET A 664 9.74 -17.41 19.54
C MET A 664 10.34 -16.01 19.78
N PHE A 665 11.15 -15.83 20.85
CA PHE A 665 11.83 -14.56 21.13
C PHE A 665 12.91 -14.18 20.10
N ILE A 666 13.67 -15.16 19.62
CA ILE A 666 14.67 -15.02 18.55
C ILE A 666 13.99 -14.46 17.30
N LYS A 667 12.91 -15.12 16.85
CA LYS A 667 12.12 -14.73 15.68
C LYS A 667 11.49 -13.35 15.87
N MET A 668 10.83 -13.11 17.02
CA MET A 668 10.15 -11.84 17.33
C MET A 668 11.08 -10.61 17.32
N LYS A 669 12.31 -10.69 17.86
CA LYS A 669 13.28 -9.57 17.78
C LYS A 669 14.02 -9.49 16.44
N GLN A 670 14.18 -10.60 15.73
CA GLN A 670 14.70 -10.58 14.35
C GLN A 670 13.72 -9.87 13.40
N ASP A 671 12.43 -10.06 13.63
CA ASP A 671 11.34 -9.40 12.90
C ASP A 671 11.18 -7.90 13.24
N GLU A 672 11.53 -7.48 14.45
CA GLU A 672 11.60 -6.06 14.80
C GLU A 672 12.71 -5.34 14.02
N TYR A 673 13.92 -5.92 13.98
CA TYR A 673 15.07 -5.38 13.25
C TYR A 673 14.83 -5.28 11.72
N ILE A 674 14.26 -6.30 11.11
CA ILE A 674 13.95 -6.29 9.67
C ILE A 674 12.80 -5.32 9.36
N PHE A 675 11.88 -5.09 10.31
CA PHE A 675 10.82 -4.09 10.17
C PHE A 675 11.38 -2.66 10.15
N GLU A 676 12.36 -2.34 11.00
CA GLU A 676 13.07 -1.05 10.97
C GLU A 676 13.73 -0.81 9.61
N GLN A 677 14.43 -1.81 9.04
CA GLN A 677 14.97 -1.70 7.68
C GLN A 677 13.87 -1.43 6.63
N LYS A 678 12.70 -2.10 6.73
CA LYS A 678 11.59 -1.87 5.80
C LYS A 678 10.98 -0.47 5.90
N MET A 679 11.03 0.17 7.07
CA MET A 679 10.68 1.58 7.21
C MET A 679 11.70 2.52 6.56
N ARG A 680 13.00 2.18 6.64
CA ARG A 680 14.08 2.90 5.96
C ARG A 680 13.88 2.90 4.43
N ASN A 681 13.63 1.74 3.84
CA ASN A 681 13.40 1.60 2.39
C ASN A 681 12.06 2.25 1.95
N LYS A 682 11.06 2.35 2.85
CA LYS A 682 9.84 3.15 2.60
C LYS A 682 10.15 4.65 2.52
N ALA A 683 11.11 5.15 3.31
CA ALA A 683 11.53 6.55 3.23
C ALA A 683 12.25 6.84 1.89
N GLU A 684 13.14 5.96 1.44
CA GLU A 684 13.83 6.07 0.15
C GLU A 684 12.86 6.08 -1.05
N ASN A 685 11.84 5.21 -1.04
CA ASN A 685 10.78 5.26 -2.06
C ASN A 685 9.96 6.56 -2.00
N LYS A 686 9.84 7.19 -0.83
CA LYS A 686 9.19 8.50 -0.67
C LYS A 686 10.01 9.62 -1.31
N ILE A 687 11.35 9.54 -1.23
CA ILE A 687 12.29 10.42 -1.95
C ILE A 687 12.14 10.20 -3.47
N LYS A 688 12.09 8.95 -3.93
CA LYS A 688 11.87 8.62 -5.34
C LYS A 688 10.56 9.21 -5.88
N ASN A 689 9.50 9.22 -5.07
CA ASN A 689 8.22 9.87 -5.41
C ASN A 689 8.29 11.42 -5.42
N MET A 690 9.20 12.05 -4.66
CA MET A 690 9.46 13.50 -4.79
C MET A 690 10.13 13.83 -6.13
N ASN A 691 11.00 12.95 -6.64
CA ASN A 691 11.58 13.13 -7.98
C ASN A 691 10.53 13.02 -9.10
N ILE A 692 9.49 12.20 -8.92
CA ILE A 692 8.32 12.17 -9.81
C ILE A 692 7.47 13.46 -9.67
N ARG A 693 7.45 14.11 -8.50
CA ARG A 693 6.82 15.45 -8.38
C ARG A 693 7.63 16.52 -9.10
N LEU A 694 8.96 16.40 -9.17
CA LEU A 694 9.81 17.27 -9.99
C LEU A 694 9.55 17.07 -11.48
N SER A 695 9.36 15.84 -11.97
CA SER A 695 8.95 15.63 -13.37
C SER A 695 7.56 16.21 -13.66
N LYS A 696 6.60 16.05 -12.75
CA LYS A 696 5.28 16.70 -12.84
C LYS A 696 5.35 18.24 -12.80
N LYS A 697 6.33 18.83 -12.10
CA LYS A 697 6.58 20.28 -12.15
C LYS A 697 7.03 20.71 -13.56
N ASN A 698 7.80 19.87 -14.25
CA ASN A 698 8.21 20.15 -15.64
C ASN A 698 7.04 19.96 -16.63
N GLU A 699 6.14 18.99 -16.39
CA GLU A 699 4.86 18.90 -17.12
C GLU A 699 3.97 20.11 -16.86
N MET A 700 3.90 20.58 -15.60
CA MET A 700 3.17 21.78 -15.20
C MET A 700 3.69 23.03 -15.90
N LEU A 701 5.00 23.17 -16.14
CA LEU A 701 5.55 24.28 -16.94
C LEU A 701 5.07 24.23 -18.41
N ASN A 702 4.91 23.04 -18.99
CA ASN A 702 4.33 22.88 -20.32
C ASN A 702 2.81 23.16 -20.33
N HIS A 703 2.08 22.77 -19.28
CA HIS A 703 0.67 23.11 -19.11
C HIS A 703 0.45 24.61 -18.92
N ILE A 704 1.24 25.27 -18.07
CA ILE A 704 1.25 26.74 -17.92
C ILE A 704 1.53 27.42 -19.26
N SER A 705 2.42 26.86 -20.10
CA SER A 705 2.64 27.38 -21.47
C SER A 705 1.39 27.33 -22.37
N HIS A 706 0.41 26.46 -22.09
CA HIS A 706 -0.88 26.41 -22.77
C HIS A 706 -1.94 27.26 -22.04
N GLU A 707 -2.05 27.14 -20.73
CA GLU A 707 -2.99 27.89 -19.88
C GLU A 707 -2.72 29.40 -19.81
N VAL A 708 -1.50 29.86 -20.13
CA VAL A 708 -1.20 31.29 -20.32
C VAL A 708 -1.50 31.74 -21.75
N ARG A 709 -1.29 30.86 -22.74
CA ARG A 709 -1.52 31.17 -24.16
C ARG A 709 -3.01 31.27 -24.50
N ALA A 710 -3.84 30.40 -23.95
CA ALA A 710 -5.29 30.38 -24.19
C ALA A 710 -6.01 31.69 -23.74
N PRO A 711 -5.86 32.21 -22.51
CA PRO A 711 -6.48 33.48 -22.12
C PRO A 711 -5.84 34.68 -22.81
N LEU A 712 -4.54 34.64 -23.18
CA LEU A 712 -3.95 35.68 -24.04
C LEU A 712 -4.59 35.70 -25.43
N GLN A 713 -4.87 34.54 -26.02
CA GLN A 713 -5.60 34.41 -27.28
C GLN A 713 -7.06 34.85 -27.12
N GLY A 714 -7.73 34.50 -26.02
CA GLY A 714 -9.08 34.96 -25.70
C GLY A 714 -9.19 36.46 -25.46
N ILE A 715 -8.20 37.08 -24.80
CA ILE A 715 -8.10 38.54 -24.65
C ILE A 715 -7.87 39.19 -26.02
N LYS A 716 -6.97 38.64 -26.85
CA LYS A 716 -6.75 39.15 -28.22
C LYS A 716 -8.03 39.07 -29.05
N ALA A 717 -8.67 37.89 -29.12
CA ALA A 717 -9.92 37.69 -29.84
C ALA A 717 -11.08 38.53 -29.29
N GLY A 718 -11.15 38.74 -27.97
CA GLY A 718 -12.11 39.62 -27.32
C GLY A 718 -11.92 41.08 -27.76
N ILE A 719 -10.69 41.58 -27.75
CA ILE A 719 -10.34 42.91 -28.27
C ILE A 719 -10.68 43.00 -29.76
N ASP A 720 -10.26 42.03 -30.58
CA ASP A 720 -10.55 41.99 -32.02
C ASP A 720 -12.07 41.95 -32.30
N SER A 721 -12.87 41.28 -31.44
CA SER A 721 -14.34 41.23 -31.54
C SER A 721 -15.03 42.54 -31.15
N ILE A 722 -14.51 43.26 -30.15
CA ILE A 722 -15.01 44.59 -29.75
C ILE A 722 -14.66 45.60 -30.85
N MET A 723 -13.44 45.53 -31.39
CA MET A 723 -12.96 46.33 -32.51
C MET A 723 -13.75 46.10 -33.80
N THR A 724 -14.36 44.93 -33.99
CA THR A 724 -15.23 44.63 -35.16
C THR A 724 -16.72 44.88 -34.93
N LYS A 725 -17.23 44.87 -33.69
CA LYS A 725 -18.63 45.24 -33.38
C LYS A 725 -18.86 46.74 -33.17
N TYR A 726 -17.88 47.44 -32.60
CA TYR A 726 -17.95 48.87 -32.29
C TYR A 726 -16.97 49.70 -33.13
N CYS A 727 -16.73 49.30 -34.40
CA CYS A 727 -15.76 49.91 -35.31
C CYS A 727 -15.79 51.45 -35.33
N ASN A 728 -16.97 52.05 -35.17
CA ASN A 728 -17.18 53.48 -35.39
C ASN A 728 -17.19 54.32 -34.10
N GLU A 729 -17.12 53.74 -32.89
CA GLU A 729 -17.15 54.51 -31.62
C GLU A 729 -15.82 54.52 -30.86
N TYR A 730 -14.86 53.62 -31.16
CA TYR A 730 -13.65 53.44 -30.34
C TYR A 730 -12.29 53.53 -31.06
N TYR A 731 -12.25 53.63 -32.39
CA TYR A 731 -10.99 53.59 -33.15
C TYR A 731 -10.07 54.81 -32.94
N ASP A 732 -10.62 55.99 -32.59
CA ASP A 732 -9.85 57.23 -32.39
C ASP A 732 -9.20 57.36 -30.99
N ASN A 733 -9.38 56.39 -30.10
CA ASN A 733 -8.73 56.40 -28.78
C ASN A 733 -7.31 55.81 -28.84
N GLU A 734 -6.28 56.67 -28.90
CA GLU A 734 -4.86 56.27 -28.89
C GLU A 734 -4.50 55.26 -27.77
N GLN A 735 -5.18 55.35 -26.63
CA GLN A 735 -4.97 54.46 -25.50
C GLN A 735 -5.25 52.98 -25.84
N TRP A 736 -6.27 52.68 -26.66
CA TRP A 736 -6.59 51.32 -27.08
C TRP A 736 -5.55 50.74 -28.04
N LEU A 737 -5.09 51.54 -29.01
CA LEU A 737 -3.97 51.17 -29.91
C LEU A 737 -2.66 50.92 -29.13
N GLY A 738 -2.43 51.70 -28.07
CA GLY A 738 -1.32 51.50 -27.13
C GLY A 738 -1.41 50.19 -26.35
N VAL A 739 -2.62 49.73 -25.98
CA VAL A 739 -2.85 48.43 -25.33
C VAL A 739 -2.60 47.28 -26.31
N ILE A 740 -3.15 47.34 -27.53
CA ILE A 740 -3.01 46.30 -28.55
C ILE A 740 -1.52 46.01 -28.85
N LYS A 741 -0.72 47.05 -29.13
CA LYS A 741 0.72 46.89 -29.40
C LYS A 741 1.50 46.29 -28.24
N ARG A 742 1.06 46.47 -26.98
CA ARG A 742 1.68 45.86 -25.80
C ARG A 742 1.34 44.37 -25.67
N VAL A 743 0.11 43.98 -25.99
CA VAL A 743 -0.33 42.57 -26.02
C VAL A 743 0.45 41.76 -27.06
N GLU A 744 0.62 42.30 -28.28
CA GLU A 744 1.37 41.60 -29.33
C GLU A 744 2.86 41.45 -29.01
N ARG A 745 3.49 42.49 -28.44
CA ARG A 745 4.87 42.44 -27.93
C ARG A 745 5.05 41.34 -26.87
N LEU A 746 4.09 41.21 -25.94
CA LEU A 746 4.10 40.19 -24.90
C LEU A 746 4.01 38.77 -25.48
N CYS A 747 3.12 38.55 -26.46
CA CYS A 747 2.97 37.27 -27.14
C CYS A 747 4.27 36.83 -27.86
N ASN A 748 4.93 37.74 -28.59
CA ASN A 748 6.17 37.44 -29.29
C ASN A 748 7.35 37.15 -28.32
N TYR A 749 7.43 37.88 -27.20
CA TYR A 749 8.41 37.61 -26.15
C TYR A 749 8.23 36.21 -25.54
N ILE A 750 7.00 35.84 -25.19
CA ILE A 750 6.65 34.51 -24.66
C ILE A 750 7.05 33.41 -25.65
N ASN A 751 6.73 33.57 -26.94
CA ASN A 751 7.05 32.58 -27.96
C ASN A 751 8.56 32.35 -28.12
N ASN A 752 9.38 33.41 -28.15
CA ASN A 752 10.83 33.29 -28.30
C ASN A 752 11.50 32.65 -27.07
N LEU A 753 11.03 32.97 -25.86
CA LEU A 753 11.50 32.35 -24.62
C LEU A 753 11.17 30.85 -24.58
N LEU A 754 9.96 30.47 -25.02
CA LEU A 754 9.54 29.07 -25.14
C LEU A 754 10.36 28.28 -26.16
N ASN A 755 10.72 28.90 -27.30
CA ASN A 755 11.57 28.25 -28.30
C ASN A 755 12.99 27.99 -27.76
N LEU A 756 13.62 28.96 -27.09
CA LEU A 756 14.92 28.73 -26.42
C LEU A 756 14.84 27.64 -25.34
N SER A 757 13.79 27.64 -24.51
CA SER A 757 13.57 26.61 -23.49
C SER A 757 13.47 25.20 -24.09
N LYS A 758 12.80 25.06 -25.25
CA LYS A 758 12.73 23.79 -26.00
C LYS A 758 14.08 23.36 -26.58
N ILE A 759 14.89 24.29 -27.09
CA ILE A 759 16.22 23.99 -27.61
C ILE A 759 17.16 23.54 -26.47
N GLN A 760 17.19 24.28 -25.36
CA GLN A 760 18.03 23.93 -24.18
C GLN A 760 17.63 22.59 -23.55
N ALA A 761 16.35 22.24 -23.59
CA ALA A 761 15.87 20.91 -23.16
C ALA A 761 16.15 19.77 -24.16
N ASN A 762 16.82 20.04 -25.30
CA ASN A 762 16.98 19.14 -26.44
C ASN A 762 15.65 18.54 -26.96
N LYS A 763 14.57 19.34 -26.97
CA LYS A 763 13.21 18.93 -27.39
C LYS A 763 12.75 19.53 -28.73
N MET A 764 13.61 20.27 -29.41
CA MET A 764 13.31 20.81 -30.75
C MET A 764 13.80 19.83 -31.83
N ILE A 765 12.91 19.47 -32.75
CA ILE A 765 13.18 18.57 -33.87
C ILE A 765 13.48 19.44 -35.10
N PHE A 766 14.52 19.08 -35.86
CA PHE A 766 14.97 19.79 -37.07
C PHE A 766 14.80 18.87 -38.28
N ASN A 767 14.19 19.36 -39.35
CA ASN A 767 13.95 18.59 -40.59
C ASN A 767 14.94 19.00 -41.68
N ILE A 768 16.19 18.55 -41.55
CA ILE A 768 17.29 18.89 -42.47
C ILE A 768 17.18 18.04 -43.74
N GLN A 769 16.84 18.67 -44.86
CA GLN A 769 16.61 18.01 -46.16
C GLN A 769 17.19 18.84 -47.32
N GLU A 770 17.28 18.24 -48.51
CA GLU A 770 17.78 18.95 -49.70
C GLU A 770 16.79 20.05 -50.12
N CYS A 771 17.29 21.29 -50.22
CA CYS A 771 16.50 22.49 -50.42
C CYS A 771 17.18 23.39 -51.47
N ASN A 772 16.40 23.95 -52.40
CA ASN A 772 16.91 24.99 -53.30
C ASN A 772 16.97 26.32 -52.53
N LEU A 773 18.17 26.67 -52.07
CA LEU A 773 18.43 27.84 -51.24
C LEU A 773 18.15 29.15 -51.99
N LYS A 774 18.33 29.16 -53.31
CA LYS A 774 18.14 30.36 -54.13
C LYS A 774 16.66 30.73 -54.20
N ILE A 775 15.79 29.76 -54.53
CA ILE A 775 14.33 29.94 -54.52
C ILE A 775 13.87 30.38 -53.12
N LEU A 776 14.35 29.72 -52.06
CA LEU A 776 13.99 30.07 -50.68
C LEU A 776 14.35 31.52 -50.33
N LEU A 777 15.55 31.99 -50.71
CA LEU A 777 15.96 33.38 -50.46
C LEU A 777 15.15 34.37 -51.30
N GLU A 778 14.89 34.07 -52.57
CA GLU A 778 14.08 34.89 -53.48
C GLU A 778 12.65 35.06 -52.96
N GLU A 779 12.01 34.00 -52.46
CA GLU A 779 10.69 34.05 -51.81
C GLU A 779 10.70 34.93 -50.56
N ILE A 780 11.67 34.77 -49.66
CA ILE A 780 11.78 35.59 -48.43
C ILE A 780 11.93 37.08 -48.75
N VAL A 781 12.73 37.44 -49.75
CA VAL A 781 12.93 38.84 -50.15
C VAL A 781 11.69 39.41 -50.84
N PHE A 782 10.97 38.59 -51.61
CA PHE A 782 9.70 38.96 -52.21
C PHE A 782 8.64 39.32 -51.13
N ASP A 783 8.52 38.51 -50.08
CA ASP A 783 7.62 38.77 -48.95
C ASP A 783 7.91 40.11 -48.24
N PHE A 784 9.17 40.40 -47.93
CA PHE A 784 9.56 41.67 -47.30
C PHE A 784 9.26 42.89 -48.18
N ASN A 785 9.46 42.77 -49.50
CA ASN A 785 9.22 43.84 -50.45
C ASN A 785 7.72 44.10 -50.68
N ILE A 786 6.87 43.06 -50.72
CA ILE A 786 5.42 43.19 -50.94
C ILE A 786 4.69 43.75 -49.73
N LEU A 787 5.03 43.30 -48.52
CA LEU A 787 4.32 43.69 -47.29
C LEU A 787 4.55 45.15 -46.85
N GLN A 788 5.24 45.96 -47.67
CA GLN A 788 5.67 47.33 -47.36
C GLN A 788 6.36 47.44 -45.98
N ILE A 789 7.08 46.42 -45.54
CA ILE A 789 7.83 46.47 -44.27
C ILE A 789 9.06 47.38 -44.45
N SER A 790 9.68 47.32 -45.63
CA SER A 790 10.85 48.11 -46.04
C SER A 790 10.46 49.38 -46.82
N LYS A 791 9.50 50.19 -46.37
CA LYS A 791 8.99 51.38 -47.11
C LYS A 791 10.07 52.37 -47.60
N GLN A 792 11.28 52.28 -47.08
CA GLN A 792 12.43 53.13 -47.40
C GLN A 792 13.72 52.33 -47.71
N HIS A 793 13.66 51.00 -47.86
CA HIS A 793 14.82 50.13 -48.12
C HIS A 793 14.54 49.16 -49.26
N SER A 794 15.53 48.94 -50.14
CA SER A 794 15.48 47.92 -51.18
C SER A 794 16.32 46.71 -50.76
N ILE A 795 15.78 45.50 -50.88
CA ILE A 795 16.49 44.27 -50.54
C ILE A 795 16.77 43.50 -51.83
N ASN A 796 18.06 43.33 -52.14
CA ASN A 796 18.52 42.67 -53.36
C ASN A 796 19.36 41.42 -53.03
N ILE A 797 19.18 40.35 -53.82
CA ILE A 797 19.99 39.12 -53.72
C ILE A 797 20.99 39.09 -54.87
N ASN A 798 22.24 38.75 -54.54
CA ASN A 798 23.27 38.37 -55.50
C ASN A 798 23.61 36.89 -55.31
N TYR A 799 23.14 36.06 -56.24
CA TYR A 799 23.37 34.62 -56.28
C TYR A 799 24.11 34.26 -57.58
N PRO A 800 25.45 34.10 -57.56
CA PRO A 800 26.22 33.77 -58.75
C PRO A 800 25.88 32.38 -59.30
N GLN A 801 25.78 32.24 -60.63
CA GLN A 801 25.47 30.96 -61.30
C GLN A 801 26.49 29.83 -61.03
N GLN A 802 27.65 30.16 -60.47
CA GLN A 802 28.71 29.22 -60.11
C GLN A 802 28.51 28.59 -58.72
N VAL A 803 27.49 29.00 -57.98
CA VAL A 803 27.15 28.50 -56.63
C VAL A 803 26.08 27.40 -56.72
N SER A 804 26.21 26.35 -55.92
CA SER A 804 25.24 25.23 -55.89
C SER A 804 23.90 25.67 -55.31
N GLU A 805 22.85 25.71 -56.13
CA GLU A 805 21.51 26.10 -55.66
C GLU A 805 20.94 25.15 -54.59
N MET A 806 21.41 23.90 -54.51
CA MET A 806 20.94 22.89 -53.55
C MET A 806 21.86 22.79 -52.32
N VAL A 807 21.25 22.81 -51.12
CA VAL A 807 21.90 22.60 -49.80
C VAL A 807 21.05 21.69 -48.91
N TYR A 808 21.63 21.08 -47.89
CA TYR A 808 20.86 20.38 -46.85
C TYR A 808 20.57 21.30 -45.66
N CYS A 809 19.30 21.72 -45.49
CA CYS A 809 18.86 22.53 -44.35
C CYS A 809 17.37 22.32 -44.01
N ASP A 810 16.95 22.76 -42.82
CA ASP A 810 15.52 22.94 -42.50
C ASP A 810 15.10 24.32 -43.00
N SER A 811 14.40 24.36 -44.14
CA SER A 811 14.02 25.61 -44.82
C SER A 811 13.26 26.56 -43.90
N CYS A 812 12.33 26.07 -43.09
CA CYS A 812 11.57 26.87 -42.12
C CYS A 812 12.48 27.53 -41.06
N ARG A 813 13.51 26.83 -40.58
CA ARG A 813 14.45 27.38 -39.59
C ARG A 813 15.45 28.36 -40.21
N ILE A 814 15.88 28.11 -41.45
CA ILE A 814 16.70 29.08 -42.19
C ILE A 814 15.88 30.33 -42.54
N THR A 815 14.59 30.19 -42.88
CA THR A 815 13.66 31.34 -43.01
C THR A 815 13.56 32.13 -41.71
N GLU A 816 13.41 31.47 -40.56
CA GLU A 816 13.38 32.12 -39.24
C GLU A 816 14.69 32.88 -38.94
N VAL A 817 15.85 32.35 -39.32
CA VAL A 817 17.15 33.06 -39.24
C VAL A 817 17.17 34.27 -40.19
N MET A 818 16.81 34.09 -41.46
CA MET A 818 16.82 35.16 -42.47
C MET A 818 15.88 36.31 -42.12
N PHE A 819 14.65 36.02 -41.67
CA PHE A 819 13.71 37.05 -41.21
C PHE A 819 14.29 37.87 -40.04
N ASN A 820 14.92 37.22 -39.06
CA ASN A 820 15.57 37.92 -37.95
C ASN A 820 16.76 38.79 -38.41
N LEU A 821 17.61 38.30 -39.32
CA LEU A 821 18.75 39.06 -39.83
C LEU A 821 18.30 40.25 -40.71
N ILE A 822 17.37 40.04 -41.64
CA ILE A 822 16.84 41.08 -42.52
C ILE A 822 16.05 42.13 -41.72
N SER A 823 15.21 41.73 -40.75
CA SER A 823 14.50 42.68 -39.88
C SER A 823 15.45 43.51 -39.02
N ASN A 824 16.57 42.93 -38.55
CA ASN A 824 17.60 43.70 -37.88
C ASN A 824 18.27 44.69 -38.84
N ALA A 825 18.63 44.27 -40.06
CA ALA A 825 19.20 45.16 -41.08
C ALA A 825 18.27 46.36 -41.38
N ILE A 826 16.97 46.13 -41.64
CA ILE A 826 15.98 47.22 -41.89
C ILE A 826 15.88 48.16 -40.68
N LYS A 827 15.92 47.61 -39.45
CA LYS A 827 15.74 48.39 -38.22
C LYS A 827 16.95 49.24 -37.84
N TYR A 828 18.17 48.78 -38.14
CA TYR A 828 19.42 49.40 -37.69
C TYR A 828 20.22 50.09 -38.82
N SER A 829 19.80 49.96 -40.08
CA SER A 829 20.35 50.74 -41.20
C SER A 829 19.49 51.95 -41.57
N LYS A 830 20.12 52.95 -42.18
CA LYS A 830 19.42 54.10 -42.78
C LYS A 830 18.79 53.67 -44.12
N PRO A 831 17.69 54.32 -44.56
CA PRO A 831 17.07 54.11 -45.88
C PRO A 831 18.07 53.88 -47.00
N GLY A 832 18.02 52.70 -47.63
CA GLY A 832 19.05 52.28 -48.58
C GLY A 832 18.95 50.82 -48.97
N LEU A 833 19.96 50.34 -49.68
CA LEU A 833 20.02 48.97 -50.18
C LEU A 833 20.60 48.02 -49.12
N ILE A 834 19.88 46.94 -48.85
CA ILE A 834 20.34 45.78 -48.07
C ILE A 834 20.68 44.68 -49.08
N LEU A 835 21.90 44.16 -49.02
CA LEU A 835 22.41 43.20 -50.00
C LEU A 835 22.56 41.82 -49.37
N ILE A 836 21.96 40.81 -49.99
CA ILE A 836 22.15 39.41 -49.62
C ILE A 836 23.09 38.78 -50.65
N LYS A 837 24.30 38.39 -50.23
CA LYS A 837 25.26 37.68 -51.08
C LYS A 837 25.30 36.21 -50.72
N VAL A 838 25.38 35.35 -51.72
CA VAL A 838 25.67 33.92 -51.55
C VAL A 838 26.94 33.55 -52.30
N TYR A 839 27.82 32.78 -51.65
CA TYR A 839 29.05 32.25 -52.24
C TYR A 839 29.34 30.86 -51.66
N GLN A 840 30.24 30.10 -52.29
CA GLN A 840 30.63 28.77 -51.82
C GLN A 840 32.15 28.57 -51.83
N ASP A 841 32.61 27.71 -50.93
CA ASP A 841 33.90 27.03 -51.06
C ASP A 841 33.69 25.55 -51.43
N ASN A 842 34.74 24.72 -51.31
CA ASN A 842 34.68 23.29 -51.66
C ASN A 842 33.89 22.41 -50.66
N GLN A 843 33.43 22.96 -49.53
CA GLN A 843 32.79 22.24 -48.41
C GLN A 843 31.57 22.94 -47.82
N ASN A 844 31.35 24.24 -48.03
CA ASN A 844 30.23 25.01 -47.50
C ASN A 844 29.72 26.08 -48.48
N ILE A 845 28.43 26.37 -48.38
CA ILE A 845 27.81 27.61 -48.86
C ILE A 845 27.72 28.60 -47.70
N TYR A 846 27.95 29.87 -48.04
CA TYR A 846 27.87 31.01 -47.15
C TYR A 846 26.81 31.98 -47.65
N VAL A 847 25.96 32.43 -46.73
CA VAL A 847 24.97 33.49 -46.96
C VAL A 847 25.34 34.66 -46.06
N SER A 848 25.44 35.86 -46.63
CA SER A 848 25.68 37.09 -45.86
C SER A 848 24.65 38.17 -46.16
N VAL A 849 24.07 38.74 -45.10
CA VAL A 849 23.22 39.93 -45.15
C VAL A 849 24.08 41.14 -44.80
N GLU A 850 24.22 42.04 -45.75
CA GLU A 850 25.01 43.27 -45.68
C GLU A 850 24.09 44.49 -45.63
N ASP A 851 24.30 45.34 -44.62
CA ASP A 851 23.57 46.59 -44.38
C ASP A 851 24.53 47.78 -44.30
N ASN A 852 24.01 48.99 -44.55
CA ASN A 852 24.77 50.25 -44.52
C ASN A 852 24.47 51.07 -43.23
N GLY A 853 24.26 50.40 -42.10
CA GLY A 853 24.03 51.03 -40.80
C GLY A 853 25.29 51.61 -40.15
N ASP A 854 25.20 51.93 -38.85
CA ASP A 854 26.34 52.51 -38.11
C ASP A 854 27.41 51.46 -37.72
N GLY A 855 27.22 50.19 -38.05
CA GLY A 855 28.12 49.07 -37.74
C GLY A 855 28.07 48.61 -36.27
N ILE A 856 28.89 47.62 -35.93
CA ILE A 856 28.91 46.99 -34.59
C ILE A 856 30.23 47.35 -33.87
N PRO A 857 30.22 47.76 -32.59
CA PRO A 857 31.45 48.00 -31.83
C PRO A 857 32.40 46.79 -31.85
N LYS A 858 33.70 47.00 -32.12
CA LYS A 858 34.68 45.93 -32.35
C LYS A 858 34.81 44.96 -31.17
N ASP A 859 34.64 45.45 -29.96
CA ASP A 859 34.60 44.70 -28.70
C ASP A 859 33.35 43.81 -28.55
N LYS A 860 32.25 44.15 -29.24
CA LYS A 860 30.96 43.44 -29.13
C LYS A 860 30.65 42.44 -30.25
N LEU A 861 31.40 42.43 -31.35
CA LEU A 861 31.20 41.52 -32.50
C LEU A 861 31.03 40.03 -32.11
N ASN A 862 31.70 39.58 -31.03
CA ASN A 862 31.61 38.21 -30.54
C ASN A 862 30.51 37.97 -29.48
N THR A 863 30.02 39.01 -28.80
CA THR A 863 29.08 38.88 -27.66
C THR A 863 27.63 39.14 -28.04
N ILE A 864 27.34 39.82 -29.16
CA ILE A 864 25.97 40.10 -29.65
C ILE A 864 25.08 38.86 -29.88
N PHE A 865 25.66 37.66 -29.95
CA PHE A 865 24.92 36.40 -30.05
C PHE A 865 24.72 35.69 -28.70
N GLN A 866 24.97 36.36 -27.57
CA GLN A 866 24.65 35.86 -26.23
C GLN A 866 23.22 36.27 -25.81
N PRO A 867 22.55 35.51 -24.92
CA PRO A 867 21.20 35.86 -24.48
C PRO A 867 21.18 37.20 -23.74
N PHE A 868 20.21 38.05 -24.12
CA PHE A 868 19.92 39.37 -23.54
C PHE A 868 20.97 40.47 -23.82
N GLU A 869 22.02 40.22 -24.61
CA GLU A 869 22.97 41.25 -25.03
C GLU A 869 22.35 42.22 -26.06
N GLN A 870 22.78 43.49 -26.00
CA GLN A 870 22.27 44.57 -26.85
C GLN A 870 23.36 45.58 -27.23
N CYS A 871 23.23 46.15 -28.44
CA CYS A 871 24.06 47.24 -28.97
C CYS A 871 23.17 48.38 -29.47
N GLY A 872 23.58 49.62 -29.23
CA GLY A 872 22.88 50.82 -29.67
C GLY A 872 22.77 51.91 -28.60
N SER A 873 22.51 53.14 -29.03
CA SER A 873 22.20 54.28 -28.16
C SER A 873 20.81 54.15 -27.51
N ASP A 874 20.55 54.92 -26.45
CA ASP A 874 19.38 54.70 -25.56
C ASP A 874 18.01 54.71 -26.27
N ARG A 875 17.87 55.38 -27.42
CA ARG A 875 16.64 55.32 -28.25
C ARG A 875 16.30 53.90 -28.73
N PHE A 876 17.30 53.05 -28.96
CA PHE A 876 17.09 51.70 -29.49
C PHE A 876 17.00 50.60 -28.42
N ARG A 877 17.40 50.88 -27.18
CA ARG A 877 17.36 49.92 -26.06
C ARG A 877 15.93 49.50 -25.66
N VAL A 878 14.95 50.37 -25.87
CA VAL A 878 13.54 50.14 -25.46
C VAL A 878 12.81 49.15 -26.37
N ASP A 879 13.24 48.99 -27.62
CA ASP A 879 12.55 48.22 -28.66
C ASP A 879 13.27 46.90 -29.04
N SER A 880 14.17 46.37 -28.21
CA SER A 880 14.82 45.07 -28.46
C SER A 880 14.85 44.17 -27.23
N THR A 881 14.73 42.86 -27.41
CA THR A 881 14.68 41.86 -26.32
C THR A 881 16.02 41.18 -26.04
N GLY A 882 17.02 41.34 -26.92
CA GLY A 882 18.31 40.64 -26.85
C GLY A 882 18.24 39.11 -27.04
N ILE A 883 17.11 38.56 -27.47
CA ILE A 883 16.90 37.10 -27.60
C ILE A 883 17.11 36.59 -29.04
N GLY A 884 16.78 37.39 -30.05
CA GLY A 884 16.68 36.94 -31.45
C GLY A 884 18.00 36.42 -32.06
N LEU A 885 19.12 37.14 -31.88
CA LEU A 885 20.41 36.70 -32.40
C LEU A 885 20.95 35.44 -31.68
N ASN A 886 20.70 35.30 -30.38
CA ASN A 886 21.03 34.08 -29.64
C ASN A 886 20.23 32.87 -30.17
N LEU A 887 18.94 33.04 -30.46
CA LEU A 887 18.13 32.01 -31.12
C LEU A 887 18.69 31.64 -32.50
N CYS A 888 19.07 32.63 -33.32
CA CYS A 888 19.68 32.39 -34.63
C CYS A 888 20.98 31.57 -34.52
N LYS A 889 21.82 31.84 -33.51
CA LYS A 889 23.03 31.08 -33.24
C LYS A 889 22.75 29.63 -32.88
N GLU A 890 21.82 29.38 -31.96
CA GLU A 890 21.41 28.01 -31.60
C GLU A 890 20.77 27.25 -32.76
N LEU A 891 20.04 27.92 -33.66
CA LEU A 891 19.48 27.29 -34.87
C LEU A 891 20.57 26.92 -35.88
N ILE A 892 21.55 27.81 -36.15
CA ILE A 892 22.62 27.55 -37.11
C ILE A 892 23.62 26.51 -36.61
N THR A 893 23.98 26.50 -35.31
CA THR A 893 24.87 25.47 -34.76
C THR A 893 24.27 24.07 -34.83
N LYS A 894 22.94 23.94 -34.69
CA LYS A 894 22.22 22.66 -34.88
C LYS A 894 22.16 22.19 -36.35
N HIS A 895 22.44 23.07 -37.31
CA HIS A 895 22.68 22.71 -38.72
C HIS A 895 24.14 22.34 -39.03
N ASN A 896 24.99 22.22 -38.00
CA ASN A 896 26.46 22.11 -38.12
C ASN A 896 27.11 23.31 -38.84
N GLY A 897 26.38 24.42 -38.97
CA GLY A 897 26.85 25.67 -39.52
C GLY A 897 27.46 26.58 -38.45
N ARG A 898 28.04 27.70 -38.89
CA ARG A 898 28.50 28.79 -38.02
C ARG A 898 27.83 30.09 -38.44
N ILE A 899 27.45 30.93 -37.48
CA ILE A 899 27.02 32.32 -37.71
C ILE A 899 28.01 33.27 -37.02
N TRP A 900 28.27 34.42 -37.63
CA TRP A 900 29.13 35.49 -37.10
C TRP A 900 28.77 36.84 -37.73
N ALA A 901 29.42 37.91 -37.27
CA ALA A 901 29.25 39.26 -37.81
C ALA A 901 30.60 39.95 -38.03
N GLU A 902 30.66 40.81 -39.02
CA GLU A 902 31.80 41.65 -39.41
C GLU A 902 31.28 43.08 -39.68
N ASN A 903 32.18 44.07 -39.66
CA ASN A 903 31.87 45.42 -40.14
C ASN A 903 32.43 45.62 -41.55
N GLN A 904 31.78 46.47 -42.33
CA GLN A 904 32.22 46.81 -43.68
C GLN A 904 33.12 48.04 -43.67
N ASP A 905 34.15 48.07 -44.53
CA ASP A 905 35.12 49.19 -44.62
C ASP A 905 34.48 50.54 -45.02
N HIS A 906 33.26 50.50 -45.56
CA HIS A 906 32.52 51.67 -46.04
C HIS A 906 31.45 52.15 -45.04
N GLY A 907 31.41 51.55 -43.85
CA GLY A 907 30.32 51.69 -42.87
C GLY A 907 29.25 50.61 -43.05
N GLY A 908 28.62 50.19 -41.95
CA GLY A 908 27.62 49.13 -41.93
C GLY A 908 28.10 47.79 -41.36
N SER A 909 27.14 46.89 -41.13
CA SER A 909 27.40 45.53 -40.66
C SER A 909 27.18 44.47 -41.75
N LYS A 910 27.80 43.31 -41.55
CA LYS A 910 27.71 42.13 -42.39
C LYS A 910 27.52 40.90 -41.50
N PHE A 911 26.32 40.32 -41.52
CA PHE A 911 26.00 39.10 -40.78
C PHE A 911 26.13 37.90 -41.72
N CYS A 912 27.02 36.97 -41.41
CA CYS A 912 27.32 35.79 -42.22
C CYS A 912 26.93 34.50 -41.50
N PHE A 913 26.39 33.52 -42.24
CA PHE A 913 26.35 32.13 -41.77
C PHE A 913 26.72 31.12 -42.86
N SER A 914 27.12 29.92 -42.44
CA SER A 914 27.57 28.82 -43.30
C SER A 914 26.68 27.58 -43.19
N LEU A 915 26.56 26.81 -44.28
CA LEU A 915 25.88 25.51 -44.37
C LEU A 915 26.71 24.55 -45.25
N PRO A 916 26.84 23.25 -44.92
CA PRO A 916 27.75 22.34 -45.62
C PRO A 916 27.27 21.81 -47.00
N LEU A 917 28.22 21.54 -47.88
CA LEU A 917 28.14 20.92 -49.21
C LEU A 917 28.60 19.45 -49.19
N CYS A 918 28.03 18.59 -50.05
CA CYS A 918 28.19 17.13 -49.95
C CYS A 918 29.16 16.46 -50.95
N LYS A 919 29.74 15.33 -50.54
CA LYS A 919 30.43 14.32 -51.38
C LYS A 919 30.00 12.89 -51.01
N TYR A 920 29.14 12.23 -51.82
CA TYR A 920 29.07 10.78 -52.17
C TYR A 920 27.73 10.46 -52.89
N PRO A 921 27.51 9.25 -53.48
CA PRO A 921 27.11 9.17 -54.89
C PRO A 921 25.59 9.16 -55.13
N LYS A 922 25.24 9.63 -56.33
CA LYS A 922 23.87 9.76 -56.85
C LYS A 922 23.21 8.41 -57.17
N LYS A 923 21.89 8.31 -56.96
CA LYS A 923 20.97 7.54 -57.83
C LYS A 923 19.99 8.52 -58.47
N TYR A 924 19.89 8.50 -59.80
CA TYR A 924 19.09 9.44 -60.60
C TYR A 924 17.97 8.73 -61.35
N SER A 925 16.83 9.40 -61.44
CA SER A 925 16.07 9.61 -62.70
C SER A 925 14.99 10.67 -62.41
N SER A 926 15.12 11.96 -62.79
CA SER A 926 14.91 12.53 -64.16
C SER A 926 13.62 11.98 -64.82
N ILE A 927 12.60 12.72 -65.27
CA ILE A 927 12.42 14.11 -65.74
C ILE A 927 10.88 14.33 -65.79
N LYS A 928 10.22 15.50 -65.64
CA LYS A 928 10.59 16.94 -65.65
C LYS A 928 9.59 17.77 -64.79
N GLU A 929 9.77 19.08 -64.69
CA GLU A 929 8.77 20.04 -64.19
C GLU A 929 7.67 20.34 -65.23
N ASN A 930 6.48 20.75 -64.77
CA ASN A 930 5.80 21.92 -65.34
C ASN A 930 4.83 22.57 -64.34
N LYS A 931 4.95 23.89 -64.22
CA LYS A 931 4.03 24.78 -63.48
C LYS A 931 2.66 24.80 -64.17
N ILE A 932 1.57 25.09 -63.43
CA ILE A 932 0.52 26.08 -63.77
C ILE A 932 -0.67 26.03 -62.77
N SER A 933 -1.26 27.21 -62.56
CA SER A 933 -2.33 27.65 -61.65
C SER A 933 -3.50 26.71 -61.29
N ALA A 934 -4.03 26.90 -60.07
CA ALA A 934 -5.38 26.48 -59.71
C ALA A 934 -6.47 27.21 -60.55
N PRO A 935 -7.55 26.52 -60.98
CA PRO A 935 -8.69 27.16 -61.62
C PRO A 935 -9.58 27.83 -60.56
N ILE A 936 -10.18 28.95 -60.94
CA ILE A 936 -11.23 29.61 -60.16
C ILE A 936 -12.51 28.77 -60.28
N ILE A 937 -12.96 28.16 -59.19
CA ILE A 937 -14.20 27.37 -59.18
C ILE A 937 -15.38 28.34 -59.14
N ASN A 938 -16.08 28.46 -60.27
CA ASN A 938 -17.16 29.45 -60.48
C ASN A 938 -18.57 28.87 -60.24
N LYS A 939 -18.70 27.94 -59.28
CA LYS A 939 -19.96 27.32 -58.86
C LYS A 939 -20.15 27.54 -57.37
N GLU A 940 -21.37 27.87 -56.95
CA GLU A 940 -21.71 27.92 -55.52
C GLU A 940 -21.55 26.53 -54.91
N ILE A 941 -20.61 26.43 -53.97
CA ILE A 941 -20.31 25.20 -53.24
C ILE A 941 -20.90 25.31 -51.84
N SER A 942 -21.67 24.31 -51.47
CA SER A 942 -22.37 24.22 -50.20
C SER A 942 -21.55 23.38 -49.22
N ILE A 943 -21.14 24.01 -48.13
CA ILE A 943 -20.21 23.46 -47.13
C ILE A 943 -20.93 23.36 -45.78
N LEU A 944 -20.85 22.19 -45.13
CA LEU A 944 -21.28 22.02 -43.75
C LEU A 944 -20.05 22.11 -42.83
N ILE A 945 -20.11 22.97 -41.81
CA ILE A 945 -19.04 23.12 -40.82
C ILE A 945 -19.55 22.67 -39.45
N VAL A 946 -18.79 21.79 -38.81
CA VAL A 946 -19.16 21.12 -37.56
C VAL A 946 -18.06 21.31 -36.53
N ASP A 947 -18.35 22.12 -35.51
CA ASP A 947 -17.43 22.57 -34.46
C ASP A 947 -18.29 22.96 -33.24
N ASP A 948 -17.83 22.69 -32.02
CA ASP A 948 -18.58 23.04 -30.80
C ASP A 948 -18.26 24.44 -30.26
N ASP A 949 -17.15 25.04 -30.69
CA ASP A 949 -16.84 26.43 -30.39
C ASP A 949 -17.64 27.39 -31.28
N LEU A 950 -18.69 27.97 -30.68
CA LEU A 950 -19.51 29.02 -31.27
C LEU A 950 -18.70 30.24 -31.75
N ILE A 951 -17.53 30.52 -31.16
CA ILE A 951 -16.67 31.64 -31.60
C ILE A 951 -16.01 31.27 -32.93
N THR A 952 -15.41 30.08 -33.01
CA THR A 952 -14.82 29.56 -34.25
C THR A 952 -15.86 29.45 -35.37
N LEU A 953 -17.04 28.87 -35.11
CA LEU A 953 -18.14 28.81 -36.09
C LEU A 953 -18.54 30.19 -36.63
N ASN A 954 -18.76 31.17 -35.74
CA ASN A 954 -19.15 32.52 -36.16
C ASN A 954 -18.03 33.24 -36.93
N SER A 955 -16.77 33.03 -36.55
CA SER A 955 -15.62 33.61 -37.26
C SER A 955 -15.50 33.10 -38.70
N ILE A 956 -15.73 31.81 -38.93
CA ILE A 956 -15.66 31.21 -40.27
C ILE A 956 -16.87 31.64 -41.11
N ARG A 957 -18.05 31.80 -40.47
CA ARG A 957 -19.27 32.26 -41.14
C ARG A 957 -19.14 33.67 -41.72
N LEU A 958 -18.31 34.54 -41.14
CA LEU A 958 -18.03 35.88 -41.68
C LEU A 958 -17.31 35.84 -43.04
N PHE A 959 -16.59 34.77 -43.38
CA PHE A 959 -15.93 34.63 -44.69
C PHE A 959 -16.91 34.36 -45.85
N THR A 960 -18.18 34.02 -45.57
CA THR A 960 -19.22 33.82 -46.59
C THR A 960 -19.51 35.08 -47.42
N HIS A 961 -19.40 36.27 -46.83
CA HIS A 961 -19.70 37.53 -47.53
C HIS A 961 -18.63 37.96 -48.54
N ILE A 962 -17.51 37.24 -48.62
CA ILE A 962 -16.33 37.60 -49.43
C ILE A 962 -16.09 36.56 -50.55
N THR A 963 -16.80 35.42 -50.54
CA THR A 963 -16.56 34.30 -51.49
C THR A 963 -17.84 33.50 -51.79
N ASN A 964 -17.92 32.86 -52.97
CA ASN A 964 -19.14 32.17 -53.46
C ASN A 964 -19.43 30.80 -52.80
N TYR A 965 -19.36 30.71 -51.46
CA TYR A 965 -19.60 29.47 -50.72
C TYR A 965 -20.81 29.60 -49.78
N GLN A 966 -21.77 28.66 -49.88
CA GLN A 966 -22.91 28.59 -48.97
C GLN A 966 -22.55 27.75 -47.73
N ILE A 967 -22.28 28.41 -46.60
CA ILE A 967 -21.87 27.73 -45.37
C ILE A 967 -23.07 27.50 -44.45
N THR A 968 -23.35 26.22 -44.17
CA THR A 968 -24.24 25.77 -43.09
C THR A 968 -23.39 25.36 -41.89
N THR A 969 -23.86 25.58 -40.66
CA THR A 969 -23.14 25.23 -39.43
C THR A 969 -23.96 24.27 -38.57
N ALA A 970 -23.32 23.29 -37.95
CA ALA A 970 -23.89 22.43 -36.92
C ALA A 970 -22.96 22.44 -35.69
N ASN A 971 -23.53 22.41 -34.49
CA ASN A 971 -22.77 22.68 -33.26
C ASN A 971 -22.37 21.40 -32.51
N ASN A 972 -22.71 20.24 -33.06
CA ASN A 972 -22.49 18.91 -32.49
C ASN A 972 -22.64 17.81 -33.58
N GLY A 973 -22.19 16.60 -33.26
CA GLY A 973 -22.13 15.49 -34.20
C GLY A 973 -23.48 14.95 -34.64
N ASN A 974 -24.47 14.85 -33.73
CA ASN A 974 -25.80 14.34 -34.08
C ASN A 974 -26.59 15.29 -34.99
N GLU A 975 -26.50 16.60 -34.77
CA GLU A 975 -27.11 17.62 -35.63
C GLU A 975 -26.55 17.56 -37.05
N ALA A 976 -25.22 17.44 -37.20
CA ALA A 976 -24.57 17.26 -38.49
C ALA A 976 -25.04 15.99 -39.22
N ILE A 977 -25.14 14.85 -38.51
CA ILE A 977 -25.62 13.59 -39.09
C ILE A 977 -27.05 13.72 -39.62
N ASN A 978 -27.94 14.40 -38.87
CA ASN A 978 -29.33 14.58 -39.27
C ASN A 978 -29.49 15.51 -40.48
N LEU A 979 -28.72 16.60 -40.56
CA LEU A 979 -28.71 17.51 -41.70
C LEU A 979 -28.26 16.80 -42.99
N VAL A 980 -27.18 16.00 -42.90
CA VAL A 980 -26.68 15.21 -44.03
C VAL A 980 -27.65 14.09 -44.43
N LYS A 981 -28.35 13.45 -43.48
CA LYS A 981 -29.32 12.38 -43.79
C LYS A 981 -30.62 12.89 -44.43
N ASN A 982 -31.11 14.05 -44.01
CA ASN A 982 -32.38 14.59 -44.53
C ASN A 982 -32.21 15.34 -45.86
N ASN A 983 -31.05 15.97 -46.10
CA ASN A 983 -30.76 16.71 -47.34
C ASN A 983 -29.42 16.28 -47.98
N PRO A 984 -29.25 14.99 -48.35
CA PRO A 984 -27.93 14.42 -48.67
C PRO A 984 -27.28 14.97 -49.94
N THR A 985 -28.05 15.45 -50.91
CA THR A 985 -27.52 16.04 -52.16
C THR A 985 -27.13 17.51 -52.03
N LEU A 986 -27.33 18.13 -50.85
CA LEU A 986 -27.23 19.57 -50.67
C LEU A 986 -25.82 20.04 -50.28
N TYR A 987 -24.95 19.16 -49.78
CA TYR A 987 -23.59 19.48 -49.33
C TYR A 987 -22.55 18.76 -50.19
N GLN A 988 -21.47 19.45 -50.57
CA GLN A 988 -20.35 18.83 -51.29
C GLN A 988 -19.08 18.66 -50.43
N VAL A 989 -18.90 19.49 -49.40
CA VAL A 989 -17.79 19.36 -48.44
C VAL A 989 -18.30 19.50 -47.00
N ILE A 990 -17.75 18.67 -46.11
CA ILE A 990 -17.94 18.79 -44.67
C ILE A 990 -16.59 19.08 -44.01
N LEU A 991 -16.53 20.14 -43.21
CA LEU A 991 -15.43 20.44 -42.29
C LEU A 991 -15.84 19.97 -40.90
N LEU A 992 -15.13 18.99 -40.34
CA LEU A 992 -15.54 18.28 -39.13
C LEU A 992 -14.42 18.34 -38.08
N ASP A 993 -14.67 18.95 -36.92
CA ASP A 993 -13.73 18.85 -35.80
C ASP A 993 -13.63 17.41 -35.30
N ILE A 994 -12.41 16.99 -34.97
CA ILE A 994 -12.07 15.64 -34.50
C ILE A 994 -12.75 15.30 -33.16
N SER A 995 -12.99 16.28 -32.28
CA SER A 995 -13.43 16.10 -30.88
C SER A 995 -14.66 16.93 -30.54
N LEU A 996 -15.84 16.52 -31.01
CA LEU A 996 -17.13 17.13 -30.65
C LEU A 996 -17.66 16.60 -29.31
N PRO A 997 -18.46 17.38 -28.55
CA PRO A 997 -18.84 17.08 -27.18
C PRO A 997 -19.82 15.90 -27.01
N ASP A 998 -20.53 15.52 -28.06
CA ASP A 998 -21.51 14.42 -28.06
C ASP A 998 -21.02 13.15 -28.79
N LYS A 999 -20.29 13.29 -29.91
CA LYS A 999 -19.72 12.20 -30.71
C LYS A 999 -18.42 12.61 -31.39
N ASN A 1000 -17.31 11.89 -31.13
CA ASN A 1000 -16.06 12.07 -31.87
C ASN A 1000 -16.21 11.83 -33.38
N ALA A 1001 -15.36 12.47 -34.18
CA ALA A 1001 -15.47 12.47 -35.64
C ALA A 1001 -15.40 11.07 -36.29
N ASP A 1002 -14.71 10.11 -35.69
CA ASP A 1002 -14.62 8.74 -36.22
C ASP A 1002 -15.96 8.00 -36.13
N ILE A 1003 -16.80 8.33 -35.14
CA ILE A 1003 -18.18 7.81 -34.99
C ILE A 1003 -19.10 8.53 -35.98
N VAL A 1004 -18.98 9.86 -36.09
CA VAL A 1004 -19.76 10.68 -37.03
C VAL A 1004 -19.53 10.21 -38.47
N LEU A 1005 -18.26 10.09 -38.90
CA LEU A 1005 -17.88 9.58 -40.22
C LEU A 1005 -18.49 8.22 -40.53
N LYS A 1006 -18.42 7.26 -39.60
CA LYS A 1006 -18.98 5.90 -39.79
C LYS A 1006 -20.49 5.93 -40.04
N GLU A 1007 -21.25 6.81 -39.39
CA GLU A 1007 -22.71 6.87 -39.50
C GLU A 1007 -23.23 7.53 -40.79
N ILE A 1008 -22.44 8.39 -41.43
CA ILE A 1008 -22.78 9.02 -42.72
C ILE A 1008 -21.96 8.46 -43.89
N GLN A 1009 -20.97 7.60 -43.64
CA GLN A 1009 -20.08 6.99 -44.65
C GLN A 1009 -20.78 6.49 -45.93
N PRO A 1010 -21.89 5.72 -45.88
CA PRO A 1010 -22.55 5.27 -47.11
C PRO A 1010 -23.11 6.42 -47.93
N ILE A 1011 -23.61 7.48 -47.28
CA ILE A 1011 -24.20 8.67 -47.92
C ILE A 1011 -23.08 9.54 -48.52
N LEU A 1012 -21.99 9.75 -47.78
CA LEU A 1012 -20.79 10.43 -48.29
C LEU A 1012 -20.27 9.79 -49.58
N LYS A 1013 -20.20 8.45 -49.62
CA LYS A 1013 -19.77 7.70 -50.81
C LYS A 1013 -20.81 7.67 -51.93
N GLN A 1014 -22.10 7.62 -51.62
CA GLN A 1014 -23.16 7.60 -52.63
C GLN A 1014 -23.31 8.94 -53.36
N HIS A 1015 -23.06 10.06 -52.67
CA HIS A 1015 -23.22 11.42 -53.21
C HIS A 1015 -21.88 12.14 -53.43
N ASN A 1016 -20.73 11.46 -53.30
CA ASN A 1016 -19.37 12.01 -53.44
C ASN A 1016 -19.15 13.30 -52.61
N ILE A 1017 -19.50 13.24 -51.32
CA ILE A 1017 -19.29 14.33 -50.37
C ILE A 1017 -17.94 14.15 -49.68
N SER A 1018 -17.03 15.11 -49.84
CA SER A 1018 -15.69 15.07 -49.26
C SER A 1018 -15.67 15.57 -47.80
N VAL A 1019 -14.84 14.99 -46.93
CA VAL A 1019 -14.75 15.38 -45.51
C VAL A 1019 -13.33 15.75 -45.10
N ILE A 1020 -13.17 16.97 -44.59
CA ILE A 1020 -11.89 17.52 -44.13
C ILE A 1020 -11.93 17.58 -42.60
N ILE A 1021 -11.05 16.80 -41.95
CA ILE A 1021 -10.98 16.72 -40.48
C ILE A 1021 -10.12 17.84 -39.92
N GLN A 1022 -10.63 18.53 -38.90
CA GLN A 1022 -9.95 19.63 -38.24
C GLN A 1022 -9.42 19.20 -36.86
N SER A 1023 -8.18 19.58 -36.53
CA SER A 1023 -7.59 19.26 -35.21
C SER A 1023 -6.49 20.25 -34.80
N GLY A 1024 -6.37 20.52 -33.50
CA GLY A 1024 -5.27 21.30 -32.92
C GLY A 1024 -3.94 20.53 -32.78
N TYR A 1025 -3.94 19.21 -32.94
CA TYR A 1025 -2.74 18.37 -32.88
C TYR A 1025 -2.80 17.24 -33.92
N LEU A 1026 -1.90 17.31 -34.91
CA LEU A 1026 -1.81 16.35 -36.03
C LEU A 1026 -0.41 15.70 -36.09
N ASN A 1027 0.09 15.26 -34.92
CA ASN A 1027 1.44 14.72 -34.75
C ASN A 1027 1.51 13.19 -34.52
N ASP A 1028 0.38 12.49 -34.60
CA ASP A 1028 0.32 11.03 -34.51
C ASP A 1028 -0.22 10.44 -35.82
N ASP A 1029 0.68 9.93 -36.66
CA ASP A 1029 0.33 9.49 -38.03
C ASP A 1029 -0.52 8.21 -38.05
N GLN A 1030 -0.46 7.38 -37.00
CA GLN A 1030 -1.34 6.21 -36.87
C GLN A 1030 -2.82 6.65 -36.75
N SER A 1031 -3.08 7.71 -35.97
CA SER A 1031 -4.43 8.28 -35.83
C SER A 1031 -4.97 8.88 -37.13
N LYS A 1032 -4.11 9.51 -37.96
CA LYS A 1032 -4.52 10.03 -39.29
C LYS A 1032 -4.89 8.91 -40.25
N GLN A 1033 -4.05 7.87 -40.37
CA GLN A 1033 -4.30 6.76 -41.29
C GLN A 1033 -5.62 6.04 -40.97
N TYR A 1034 -5.93 5.88 -39.68
CA TYR A 1034 -7.22 5.32 -39.24
C TYR A 1034 -8.41 6.18 -39.70
N LEU A 1035 -8.38 7.50 -39.52
CA LEU A 1035 -9.48 8.39 -39.93
C LEU A 1035 -9.68 8.46 -41.46
N LEU A 1036 -8.60 8.41 -42.26
CA LEU A 1036 -8.71 8.28 -43.72
C LEU A 1036 -9.45 7.00 -44.13
N SER A 1037 -9.15 5.87 -43.47
CA SER A 1037 -9.82 4.58 -43.76
C SER A 1037 -11.33 4.62 -43.50
N LEU A 1038 -11.79 5.56 -42.67
CA LEU A 1038 -13.21 5.78 -42.35
C LEU A 1038 -13.91 6.77 -43.29
N GLY A 1039 -13.20 7.38 -44.25
CA GLY A 1039 -13.78 8.26 -45.27
C GLY A 1039 -13.47 9.75 -45.08
N ALA A 1040 -12.54 10.12 -44.21
CA ALA A 1040 -11.92 11.44 -44.29
C ALA A 1040 -11.08 11.54 -45.57
N THR A 1041 -11.16 12.66 -46.29
CA THR A 1041 -10.36 12.91 -47.51
C THR A 1041 -9.13 13.78 -47.25
N ALA A 1042 -9.17 14.69 -46.28
CA ALA A 1042 -8.03 15.52 -45.89
C ALA A 1042 -8.05 15.91 -44.41
N PHE A 1043 -6.96 16.54 -43.94
CA PHE A 1043 -6.84 17.10 -42.58
C PHE A 1043 -6.35 18.54 -42.63
N ILE A 1044 -6.77 19.36 -41.67
CA ILE A 1044 -6.29 20.73 -41.50
C ILE A 1044 -6.02 21.06 -40.02
N THR A 1045 -4.87 21.68 -39.75
CA THR A 1045 -4.43 22.07 -38.39
C THR A 1045 -5.04 23.39 -37.94
N LYS A 1046 -5.71 23.41 -36.79
CA LYS A 1046 -6.18 24.65 -36.14
C LYS A 1046 -5.06 25.34 -35.33
N PRO A 1047 -4.98 26.68 -35.32
CA PRO A 1047 -5.71 27.64 -36.17
C PRO A 1047 -5.11 27.70 -37.58
N TYR A 1048 -5.97 27.82 -38.60
CA TYR A 1048 -5.60 27.94 -40.02
C TYR A 1048 -5.97 29.33 -40.56
N SER A 1049 -5.31 29.76 -41.64
CA SER A 1049 -5.62 31.01 -42.34
C SER A 1049 -6.75 30.83 -43.36
N GLN A 1050 -7.40 31.92 -43.75
CA GLN A 1050 -8.46 31.89 -44.77
C GLN A 1050 -7.97 31.29 -46.11
N THR A 1051 -6.75 31.64 -46.53
CA THR A 1051 -6.14 31.13 -47.78
C THR A 1051 -5.83 29.63 -47.71
N THR A 1052 -5.35 29.12 -46.57
CA THR A 1052 -5.07 27.68 -46.41
C THR A 1052 -6.35 26.85 -46.28
N LEU A 1053 -7.40 27.40 -45.64
CA LEU A 1053 -8.71 26.73 -45.57
C LEU A 1053 -9.31 26.54 -46.97
N PHE A 1054 -9.40 27.61 -47.77
CA PHE A 1054 -10.03 27.53 -49.09
C PHE A 1054 -9.20 26.80 -50.15
N SER A 1055 -7.86 26.84 -50.09
CA SER A 1055 -7.05 25.99 -50.98
C SER A 1055 -7.26 24.50 -50.70
N THR A 1056 -7.29 24.11 -49.41
CA THR A 1056 -7.54 22.71 -49.01
C THR A 1056 -8.95 22.25 -49.43
N ILE A 1057 -9.95 23.13 -49.41
CA ILE A 1057 -11.30 22.81 -49.92
C ILE A 1057 -11.29 22.66 -51.45
N ALA A 1058 -10.63 23.57 -52.18
CA ALA A 1058 -10.55 23.52 -53.64
C ALA A 1058 -9.81 22.27 -54.15
N ASP A 1059 -8.75 21.83 -53.47
CA ASP A 1059 -8.00 20.62 -53.83
C ASP A 1059 -8.75 19.31 -53.51
N VAL A 1060 -9.78 19.36 -52.66
CA VAL A 1060 -10.58 18.20 -52.22
C VAL A 1060 -11.92 18.06 -52.98
N ILE A 1061 -12.26 19.05 -53.82
CA ILE A 1061 -13.44 19.06 -54.72
C ILE A 1061 -13.05 18.74 -56.18
N ARG A 1062 -11.75 18.83 -56.52
CA ARG A 1062 -11.17 18.49 -57.83
C ARG A 1062 -11.18 16.99 -58.10
#